data_AF-A0A2T2N390-F1
#
_entry.id   AF-A0A2T2N390-F1
#
_cell.length_a   1.000
_cell.length_b   1.000
_cell.length_c   1.000
_cell.angle_alpha   90.00
_cell.angle_beta   90.00
_cell.angle_gamma   90.00
#
_symmetry.space_group_name_H-M   'P 1'
#
loop_
_entity.id
_entity.type
_entity.pdbx_description
1 polymer ?
#
loop_
_entity_poly.entity_id
_entity_poly.type
_entity_poly.pdbx_seq_one_letter_code
_entity_poly.pdbx_strand_id
1 'polypeptide(L)'
;MAESTPQPICNILTPVGMLGYGLDLPSNAAALNELVKNNAPTAIILDSGSTDSGPEKLALGHMTAPRSSYVRDLEKLLRLGNEYNVPVIFSSAGGDGTDEHVRELTTIVEEITAREENAHYKLKTVSIFSDIPKPLLHERLSSNAISGCGAPVPPLTPSDIATAPTIASQMGPEPFLDAMRRTPDFSVLVGGRAYDPAPYVAFAALCSEAAPLEPTSSPEAQRLWGGFTHMGKILECGGHCATPKSTGALATVYADGSFDVAPVDPGARCTTLSVAAHTLYEKSRPDLLYGPGGCLDLRGATYEQCGDGRTVRVRGGVFVFSRDEGSEYRVKLEGAKVVGWRSVFMGSVRDRKSPLSFWCRGLATLIGQLDDYLETRVKWWARKQHEGLDGDWEIDFHLYGKDAMSAVPPNEGKPAEVFIMGEVLASSQKLASSVATSARIAMMHGSYPGQKATSGNLAFGLGGKMHIELGPCAQFSIYHLLDLKPGEERLHTESNPQGLYTQLINTFGQGKPWHTDGVKQMDISKSAAPEKTHSINGVPQKETSSLPKTLGDIARVVRSKNAGPFEITFDVIFEKPAVYQLVKDFGVLTTKAIAPLIDIAEEDIIWSGFYDQALAFKTTIPRLRKGKVVPNGGFMENDVHASQQYIGLLYMELPHGFASQWEAIMKDSPS
;
A
#
# COMPACT_ATOMS: atom_id res chain seq x y z
N MET A 1 32.45 -23.66 14.15
CA MET A 1 33.08 -23.48 12.83
C MET A 1 32.47 -22.20 12.27
N ALA A 2 33.27 -21.17 11.98
CA ALA A 2 32.74 -19.96 11.37
C ALA A 2 32.21 -20.34 9.98
N GLU A 3 30.89 -20.27 9.78
CA GLU A 3 30.32 -20.45 8.45
C GLU A 3 30.97 -19.43 7.51
N SER A 4 31.62 -19.92 6.46
CA SER A 4 32.16 -19.06 5.42
C SER A 4 31.03 -18.22 4.84
N THR A 5 31.14 -16.89 4.91
CA THR A 5 30.14 -15.99 4.31
C THR A 5 29.95 -16.37 2.84
N PRO A 6 28.72 -16.73 2.41
CA PRO A 6 28.49 -17.18 1.05
C PRO A 6 28.83 -16.08 0.04
N GLN A 7 29.18 -16.47 -1.17
CA GLN A 7 29.57 -15.54 -2.23
C GLN A 7 28.36 -14.66 -2.62
N PRO A 8 28.52 -13.32 -2.67
CA PRO A 8 27.47 -12.42 -3.19
C PRO A 8 27.18 -12.68 -4.67
N ILE A 9 25.90 -12.80 -5.03
CA ILE A 9 25.40 -12.85 -6.41
C ILE A 9 25.15 -11.44 -6.95
N CYS A 10 24.46 -10.60 -6.19
CA CYS A 10 24.13 -9.24 -6.60
C CYS A 10 23.83 -8.34 -5.41
N ASN A 11 23.95 -7.04 -5.64
CA ASN A 11 23.52 -6.00 -4.72
C ASN A 11 22.34 -5.23 -5.33
N ILE A 12 21.40 -4.82 -4.48
CA ILE A 12 20.28 -3.99 -4.89
C ILE A 12 20.17 -2.81 -3.93
N LEU A 13 20.07 -1.61 -4.48
CA LEU A 13 19.66 -0.42 -3.74
C LEU A 13 18.23 -0.06 -4.13
N THR A 14 17.36 0.12 -3.12
CA THR A 14 16.04 0.74 -3.28
C THR A 14 16.04 2.08 -2.57
N PRO A 15 16.18 3.20 -3.31
CA PRO A 15 16.30 4.54 -2.73
C PRO A 15 15.06 5.02 -2.00
N VAL A 16 13.88 4.59 -2.47
CA VAL A 16 12.56 4.95 -1.95
C VAL A 16 11.55 3.89 -2.39
N GLY A 17 10.53 3.62 -1.56
CA GLY A 17 9.47 2.63 -1.87
C GLY A 17 8.37 3.11 -2.83
N MET A 18 8.48 4.33 -3.37
CA MET A 18 7.55 4.89 -4.34
C MET A 18 8.24 6.02 -5.10
N LEU A 19 8.34 5.89 -6.42
CA LEU A 19 8.93 6.93 -7.25
C LEU A 19 8.07 8.20 -7.20
N GLY A 20 8.69 9.35 -6.97
CA GLY A 20 8.00 10.64 -6.79
C GLY A 20 7.91 11.10 -5.33
N TYR A 21 8.15 10.22 -4.34
CA TYR A 21 8.12 10.63 -2.92
C TYR A 21 9.35 11.41 -2.48
N GLY A 22 10.44 11.34 -3.23
CA GLY A 22 11.70 12.02 -2.92
C GLY A 22 12.74 11.08 -2.34
N LEU A 23 13.96 11.22 -2.84
CA LEU A 23 15.14 10.51 -2.33
C LEU A 23 16.28 11.49 -1.97
N ASP A 24 17.06 11.11 -0.96
CA ASP A 24 18.25 11.83 -0.52
C ASP A 24 19.48 11.37 -1.32
N LEU A 25 20.00 12.25 -2.17
CA LEU A 25 21.08 11.90 -3.10
C LEU A 25 22.39 11.51 -2.36
N PRO A 26 22.89 12.25 -1.36
CA PRO A 26 24.12 11.90 -0.66
C PRO A 26 24.06 10.54 0.05
N SER A 27 22.97 10.23 0.76
CA SER A 27 22.86 8.94 1.47
C SER A 27 22.82 7.75 0.50
N ASN A 28 22.13 7.90 -0.63
CA ASN A 28 22.08 6.87 -1.66
C ASN A 28 23.41 6.69 -2.39
N ALA A 29 24.15 7.77 -2.66
CA ALA A 29 25.50 7.71 -3.21
C ALA A 29 26.46 6.99 -2.25
N ALA A 30 26.41 7.31 -0.95
CA ALA A 30 27.21 6.63 0.06
C ALA A 30 26.89 5.12 0.14
N ALA A 31 25.60 4.75 0.09
CA ALA A 31 25.18 3.35 0.06
C ALA A 31 25.70 2.62 -1.19
N LEU A 32 25.58 3.20 -2.39
CA LEU A 32 26.15 2.61 -3.61
C LEU A 32 27.66 2.43 -3.51
N ASN A 33 28.38 3.44 -3.02
CA ASN A 33 29.82 3.37 -2.85
C ASN A 33 30.26 2.23 -1.93
N GLU A 34 29.47 1.86 -0.92
CA GLU A 34 29.75 0.67 -0.10
C GLU A 34 29.40 -0.64 -0.83
N LEU A 35 28.25 -0.71 -1.51
CA LEU A 35 27.80 -1.92 -2.20
C LEU A 35 28.77 -2.36 -3.30
N VAL A 36 29.24 -1.43 -4.13
CA VAL A 36 30.09 -1.76 -5.29
C VAL A 36 31.47 -2.31 -4.90
N LYS A 37 31.92 -2.16 -3.65
CA LYS A 37 33.23 -2.66 -3.17
C LYS A 37 33.37 -4.17 -3.23
N ASN A 38 32.28 -4.92 -3.13
CA ASN A 38 32.31 -6.38 -3.16
C ASN A 38 32.37 -6.95 -4.60
N ASN A 39 32.39 -6.08 -5.62
CA ASN A 39 32.40 -6.42 -7.06
C ASN A 39 31.21 -7.24 -7.56
N ALA A 40 30.16 -7.40 -6.76
CA ALA A 40 28.94 -8.05 -7.23
C ALA A 40 28.14 -7.11 -8.15
N PRO A 41 27.48 -7.63 -9.20
CA PRO A 41 26.52 -6.89 -10.01
C PRO A 41 25.57 -6.07 -9.13
N THR A 42 25.45 -4.78 -9.40
CA THR A 42 24.67 -3.86 -8.56
C THR A 42 23.63 -3.15 -9.42
N ALA A 43 22.39 -3.02 -8.92
CA ALA A 43 21.32 -2.26 -9.58
C ALA A 43 20.58 -1.35 -8.60
N ILE A 44 19.98 -0.29 -9.14
CA ILE A 44 19.01 0.55 -8.43
C ILE A 44 17.63 0.06 -8.85
N ILE A 45 16.83 -0.46 -7.92
CA ILE A 45 15.53 -1.05 -8.21
C ILE A 45 14.43 -0.44 -7.33
N LEU A 46 13.32 -0.05 -7.96
CA LEU A 46 12.13 0.47 -7.30
C LEU A 46 10.87 -0.17 -7.88
N ASP A 47 9.86 -0.40 -7.05
CA ASP A 47 8.49 -0.60 -7.52
C ASP A 47 7.60 0.50 -6.94
N SER A 48 6.56 0.88 -7.67
CA SER A 48 5.60 1.92 -7.26
C SER A 48 4.17 1.39 -7.21
N GLY A 49 3.99 0.07 -7.23
CA GLY A 49 2.71 -0.58 -7.33
C GLY A 49 1.87 -0.33 -6.09
N SER A 50 0.69 0.27 -6.26
CA SER A 50 -0.20 0.49 -5.12
C SER A 50 -1.68 0.61 -5.51
N THR A 51 -2.53 -0.17 -4.82
CA THR A 51 -3.99 0.00 -4.83
C THR A 51 -4.49 0.85 -3.66
N ASP A 52 -3.56 1.27 -2.79
CA ASP A 52 -3.79 1.82 -1.46
C ASP A 52 -4.39 3.24 -1.50
N SER A 53 -4.03 3.99 -2.54
CA SER A 53 -4.53 5.34 -2.82
C SER A 53 -5.94 5.36 -3.45
N GLY A 54 -6.55 4.19 -3.67
CA GLY A 54 -7.85 4.07 -4.33
C GLY A 54 -7.79 3.99 -5.85
N PRO A 55 -8.97 4.00 -6.51
CA PRO A 55 -9.15 3.59 -7.91
C PRO A 55 -8.90 4.68 -8.95
N GLU A 56 -8.67 5.93 -8.54
CA GLU A 56 -8.67 7.08 -9.45
C GLU A 56 -7.61 6.98 -10.55
N LYS A 57 -6.42 6.44 -10.27
CA LYS A 57 -5.35 6.33 -11.27
C LYS A 57 -5.78 5.51 -12.47
N LEU A 58 -6.36 4.33 -12.21
CA LEU A 58 -6.87 3.42 -13.24
C LEU A 58 -8.13 3.95 -13.93
N ALA A 59 -8.97 4.75 -13.25
CA ALA A 59 -10.22 5.25 -13.83
C ALA A 59 -10.08 6.59 -14.57
N LEU A 60 -9.12 7.43 -14.18
CA LEU A 60 -8.99 8.83 -14.61
C LEU A 60 -7.65 9.14 -15.29
N GLY A 61 -6.65 8.24 -15.21
CA GLY A 61 -5.33 8.47 -15.81
C GLY A 61 -4.45 9.45 -15.03
N HIS A 62 -4.67 9.58 -13.72
CA HIS A 62 -3.82 10.39 -12.85
C HIS A 62 -2.63 9.58 -12.34
N MET A 63 -1.47 10.22 -12.18
CA MET A 63 -0.33 9.63 -11.48
C MET A 63 -0.40 9.84 -9.96
N THR A 64 0.33 9.02 -9.20
CA THR A 64 0.38 9.09 -7.74
C THR A 64 0.97 10.40 -7.22
N ALA A 65 1.97 10.94 -7.90
CA ALA A 65 2.60 12.21 -7.57
C ALA A 65 2.48 13.21 -8.73
N PRO A 66 2.63 14.53 -8.49
CA PRO A 66 2.74 15.50 -9.56
C PRO A 66 3.95 15.20 -10.45
N ARG A 67 3.82 15.45 -11.76
CA ARG A 67 4.89 15.24 -12.76
C ARG A 67 6.25 15.79 -12.33
N SER A 68 6.28 16.98 -11.73
CA SER A 68 7.50 17.63 -11.23
C SER A 68 8.27 16.79 -10.19
N SER A 69 7.56 15.96 -9.42
CA SER A 69 8.19 15.07 -8.44
C SER A 69 8.87 13.89 -9.11
N TYR A 70 8.29 13.34 -10.18
CA TYR A 70 8.93 12.30 -10.99
C TYR A 70 10.17 12.83 -11.70
N VAL A 71 10.11 14.04 -12.28
CA VAL A 71 11.27 14.70 -12.90
C VAL A 71 12.42 14.84 -11.89
N ARG A 72 12.13 15.38 -10.69
CA ARG A 72 13.11 15.55 -9.61
C ARG A 72 13.80 14.24 -9.22
N ASP A 73 13.02 13.16 -9.09
CA ASP A 73 13.57 11.89 -8.61
C ASP A 73 14.32 11.14 -9.71
N LEU A 74 13.81 11.15 -10.94
CA LEU A 74 14.49 10.56 -12.10
C LEU A 74 15.82 11.27 -12.38
N GLU A 75 15.90 12.60 -12.27
CA GLU A 75 17.18 13.32 -12.39
C GLU A 75 18.25 12.78 -11.44
N LYS A 76 17.87 12.51 -10.18
CA LYS A 76 18.78 11.95 -9.18
C LYS A 76 19.15 10.50 -9.48
N LEU A 77 18.17 9.68 -9.88
CA LEU A 77 18.39 8.27 -10.20
C LEU A 77 19.29 8.10 -11.42
N LEU A 78 19.03 8.83 -12.50
CA LEU A 78 19.85 8.80 -13.72
C LEU A 78 21.29 9.25 -13.44
N ARG A 79 21.46 10.26 -12.59
CA ARG A 79 22.78 10.69 -12.12
C ARG A 79 23.52 9.56 -11.38
N LEU A 80 22.86 8.91 -10.41
CA LEU A 80 23.45 7.78 -9.68
C LEU A 80 23.80 6.61 -10.60
N GLY A 81 22.87 6.25 -11.51
CA GLY A 81 23.07 5.17 -12.47
C GLY A 81 24.27 5.41 -13.38
N ASN A 82 24.43 6.65 -13.88
CA ASN A 82 25.56 7.03 -14.71
C ASN A 82 26.89 7.10 -13.92
N GLU A 83 26.87 7.68 -12.71
CA GLU A 83 28.09 7.86 -11.89
C GLU A 83 28.68 6.51 -11.43
N TYR A 84 27.84 5.56 -11.04
CA TYR A 84 28.25 4.24 -10.55
C TYR A 84 28.22 3.16 -11.63
N ASN A 85 27.82 3.49 -12.86
CA ASN A 85 27.64 2.56 -13.97
C ASN A 85 26.74 1.36 -13.59
N VAL A 86 25.60 1.65 -12.97
CA VAL A 86 24.59 0.67 -12.54
C VAL A 86 23.25 0.92 -13.23
N PRO A 87 22.51 -0.12 -13.64
CA PRO A 87 21.20 0.07 -14.25
C PRO A 87 20.17 0.59 -13.25
N VAL A 88 19.26 1.43 -13.74
CA VAL A 88 18.10 1.93 -13.00
C VAL A 88 16.86 1.19 -13.50
N ILE A 89 16.24 0.39 -12.64
CA ILE A 89 15.07 -0.43 -12.95
C ILE A 89 13.92 0.08 -12.09
N PHE A 90 12.79 0.42 -12.70
CA PHE A 90 11.58 0.70 -11.95
C PHE A 90 10.33 0.15 -12.61
N SER A 91 9.37 -0.31 -11.81
CA SER A 91 8.10 -0.86 -12.27
C SER A 91 6.89 -0.14 -11.68
N SER A 92 5.71 -0.49 -12.17
CA SER A 92 4.43 0.14 -11.83
C SER A 92 4.48 1.66 -12.07
N ALA A 93 4.95 2.05 -13.25
CA ALA A 93 5.02 3.43 -13.73
C ALA A 93 3.77 4.26 -13.37
N GLY A 94 3.93 5.46 -12.80
CA GLY A 94 2.82 6.33 -12.35
C GLY A 94 2.09 5.84 -11.08
N GLY A 95 2.39 4.63 -10.62
CA GLY A 95 1.92 3.98 -9.40
C GLY A 95 0.83 2.93 -9.62
N ASP A 96 0.24 2.86 -10.80
CA ASP A 96 -0.68 1.81 -11.26
C ASP A 96 -0.13 1.06 -12.49
N GLY A 97 0.92 1.56 -13.14
CA GLY A 97 1.65 0.85 -14.18
C GLY A 97 0.93 0.73 -15.52
N THR A 98 0.01 1.63 -15.84
CA THR A 98 -0.65 1.64 -17.17
C THR A 98 0.36 1.92 -18.29
N ASP A 99 0.04 1.47 -19.50
CA ASP A 99 0.91 1.71 -20.66
C ASP A 99 1.12 3.21 -20.94
N GLU A 100 0.11 4.04 -20.64
CA GLU A 100 0.20 5.49 -20.76
C GLU A 100 1.22 6.08 -19.76
N HIS A 101 1.21 5.64 -18.51
CA HIS A 101 2.18 6.08 -17.52
C HIS A 101 3.60 5.57 -17.80
N VAL A 102 3.75 4.37 -18.37
CA VAL A 102 5.05 3.88 -18.88
C VAL A 102 5.59 4.83 -19.94
N ARG A 103 4.75 5.27 -20.89
CA ARG A 103 5.14 6.24 -21.92
C ARG A 103 5.50 7.58 -21.30
N GLU A 104 4.70 8.11 -20.38
CA GLU A 104 4.96 9.40 -19.74
C GLU A 104 6.29 9.43 -18.97
N LEU A 105 6.59 8.39 -18.17
CA LEU A 105 7.88 8.33 -17.48
C LEU A 105 9.05 8.11 -18.43
N THR A 106 8.85 7.42 -19.56
CA THR A 106 9.85 7.31 -20.63
C THR A 106 10.10 8.68 -21.28
N THR A 107 9.05 9.47 -21.53
CA THR A 107 9.16 10.86 -22.02
C THR A 107 9.94 11.74 -21.05
N ILE A 108 9.72 11.60 -19.74
CA ILE A 108 10.49 12.34 -18.74
C ILE A 108 11.97 11.99 -18.80
N VAL A 109 12.33 10.71 -18.99
CA VAL A 109 13.73 10.30 -19.19
C VAL A 109 14.31 10.95 -20.44
N GLU A 110 13.59 10.93 -21.56
CA GLU A 110 13.99 11.61 -22.80
C GLU A 110 14.25 13.11 -22.55
N GLU A 111 13.30 13.82 -21.95
CA GLU A 111 13.41 15.25 -21.63
C GLU A 111 14.60 15.57 -20.73
N ILE A 112 14.89 14.75 -19.72
CA ILE A 112 16.04 14.94 -18.83
C ILE A 112 17.35 14.77 -19.60
N THR A 113 17.46 13.75 -20.44
CA THR A 113 18.67 13.48 -21.22
C THR A 113 18.90 14.46 -22.37
N ALA A 114 17.84 15.14 -22.83
CA ALA A 114 17.93 16.15 -23.89
C ALA A 114 18.51 17.49 -23.42
N ARG A 115 18.58 17.74 -22.11
CA ARG A 115 19.11 19.01 -21.57
C ARG A 115 20.61 19.13 -21.79
N GLU A 116 21.10 20.36 -21.98
CA GLU A 116 22.51 20.62 -22.30
C GLU A 116 23.46 20.17 -21.19
N GLU A 117 23.08 20.35 -19.92
CA GLU A 117 23.85 19.89 -18.76
C GLU A 117 24.02 18.36 -18.71
N ASN A 118 23.13 17.63 -19.40
CA ASN A 118 23.08 16.17 -19.44
C ASN A 118 23.55 15.60 -20.78
N ALA A 119 24.20 16.40 -21.63
CA ALA A 119 24.58 15.99 -22.98
C ALA A 119 25.56 14.80 -23.05
N HIS A 120 26.18 14.44 -21.93
CA HIS A 120 27.05 13.27 -21.79
C HIS A 120 26.28 11.95 -21.68
N TYR A 121 25.00 11.98 -21.32
CA TYR A 121 24.18 10.80 -21.25
C TYR A 121 23.98 10.17 -22.62
N LYS A 122 24.03 8.84 -22.64
CA LYS A 122 23.60 7.98 -23.76
C LYS A 122 22.95 6.75 -23.15
N LEU A 123 21.69 6.88 -22.78
CA LEU A 123 20.98 5.88 -21.98
C LEU A 123 20.12 4.99 -22.86
N LYS A 124 20.39 3.69 -22.81
CA LYS A 124 19.56 2.69 -23.46
C LYS A 124 18.40 2.35 -22.54
N THR A 125 17.19 2.76 -22.92
CA THR A 125 15.97 2.66 -22.13
C THR A 125 15.06 1.57 -22.70
N VAL A 126 14.65 0.64 -21.85
CA VAL A 126 13.71 -0.44 -22.20
C VAL A 126 12.40 -0.20 -21.46
N SER A 127 11.29 -0.08 -22.19
CA SER A 127 9.95 0.08 -21.63
C SER A 127 9.15 -1.21 -21.81
N ILE A 128 8.52 -1.73 -20.75
CA ILE A 128 7.69 -2.94 -20.77
C ILE A 128 6.23 -2.56 -20.49
N PHE A 129 5.31 -3.04 -21.33
CA PHE A 129 3.88 -2.72 -21.30
C PHE A 129 3.05 -3.88 -20.76
N SER A 130 2.00 -3.57 -20.00
CA SER A 130 1.22 -4.53 -19.19
C SER A 130 -0.29 -4.43 -19.33
N ASP A 131 -0.80 -3.48 -20.12
CA ASP A 131 -2.23 -3.37 -20.36
C ASP A 131 -2.72 -4.56 -21.21
N ILE A 132 -3.85 -5.16 -20.80
CA ILE A 132 -4.41 -6.32 -21.49
C ILE A 132 -5.52 -5.89 -22.46
N PRO A 133 -5.47 -6.32 -23.73
CA PRO A 133 -6.52 -6.01 -24.68
C PRO A 133 -7.89 -6.56 -24.24
N LYS A 134 -8.91 -5.69 -24.23
CA LYS A 134 -10.29 -6.07 -23.90
C LYS A 134 -10.84 -7.27 -24.70
N PRO A 135 -10.54 -7.45 -26.01
CA PRO A 135 -10.99 -8.62 -26.75
C PRO A 135 -10.52 -9.94 -26.14
N LEU A 136 -9.27 -10.01 -25.68
CA LEU A 136 -8.74 -11.19 -24.99
C LEU A 136 -9.50 -11.45 -23.68
N LEU A 137 -9.80 -10.39 -22.92
CA LEU A 137 -10.54 -10.55 -21.66
C LEU A 137 -11.97 -11.02 -21.87
N HIS A 138 -12.65 -10.56 -22.93
CA HIS A 138 -13.97 -11.08 -23.27
C HIS A 138 -13.93 -12.57 -23.67
N GLU A 139 -12.92 -12.99 -24.44
CA GLU A 139 -12.70 -14.41 -24.76
C GLU A 139 -12.50 -15.23 -23.48
N ARG A 140 -11.60 -14.79 -22.59
CA ARG A 140 -11.23 -15.50 -21.35
C ARG A 140 -12.37 -15.55 -20.34
N LEU A 141 -13.16 -14.49 -20.26
CA LEU A 141 -14.38 -14.46 -19.45
C LEU A 141 -15.38 -15.50 -19.96
N SER A 142 -15.53 -15.63 -21.29
CA SER A 142 -16.43 -16.62 -21.89
C SER A 142 -15.98 -18.07 -21.70
N SER A 143 -14.67 -18.29 -21.51
CA SER A 143 -14.08 -19.61 -21.25
C SER A 143 -13.89 -19.94 -19.77
N ASN A 144 -14.42 -19.12 -18.85
CA ASN A 144 -14.23 -19.26 -17.39
C ASN A 144 -12.76 -19.28 -16.94
N ALA A 145 -11.88 -18.58 -17.66
CA ALA A 145 -10.44 -18.46 -17.34
C ALA A 145 -10.12 -17.24 -16.46
N ILE A 146 -11.16 -16.65 -15.83
CA ILE A 146 -11.03 -15.48 -14.95
C ILE A 146 -11.78 -15.75 -13.65
N SER A 147 -11.12 -15.51 -12.52
CA SER A 147 -11.67 -15.69 -11.17
C SER A 147 -11.38 -14.48 -10.27
N GLY A 148 -12.14 -14.27 -9.20
CA GLY A 148 -11.85 -13.19 -8.25
C GLY A 148 -10.57 -13.46 -7.45
N CYS A 149 -9.81 -12.41 -7.08
CA CYS A 149 -8.60 -12.57 -6.24
C CYS A 149 -8.87 -13.08 -4.82
N GLY A 150 -10.12 -13.06 -4.38
CA GLY A 150 -10.56 -13.53 -3.08
C GLY A 150 -12.07 -13.67 -3.07
N ALA A 151 -12.61 -14.36 -2.06
CA ALA A 151 -14.06 -14.55 -1.89
C ALA A 151 -14.87 -13.23 -1.87
N PRO A 152 -14.36 -12.09 -1.34
CA PRO A 152 -15.11 -10.84 -1.33
C PRO A 152 -15.22 -10.16 -2.71
N VAL A 153 -14.44 -10.59 -3.71
CA VAL A 153 -14.45 -9.95 -5.04
C VAL A 153 -15.70 -10.41 -5.81
N PRO A 154 -16.56 -9.47 -6.26
CA PRO A 154 -17.73 -9.84 -7.08
C PRO A 154 -17.31 -10.47 -8.42
N PRO A 155 -18.11 -11.38 -9.00
CA PRO A 155 -17.82 -11.94 -10.32
C PRO A 155 -17.67 -10.87 -11.40
N LEU A 156 -16.66 -11.02 -12.26
CA LEU A 156 -16.40 -10.11 -13.38
C LEU A 156 -17.55 -10.14 -14.39
N THR A 157 -18.02 -8.97 -14.82
CA THR A 157 -19.03 -8.87 -15.88
C THR A 157 -18.46 -8.29 -17.18
N PRO A 158 -19.08 -8.56 -18.35
CA PRO A 158 -18.70 -7.91 -19.60
C PRO A 158 -18.78 -6.37 -19.53
N SER A 159 -19.69 -5.83 -18.71
CA SER A 159 -19.82 -4.38 -18.52
C SER A 159 -18.63 -3.78 -17.78
N ASP A 160 -18.06 -4.50 -16.80
CA ASP A 160 -16.87 -4.04 -16.08
C ASP A 160 -15.65 -3.93 -17.01
N ILE A 161 -15.48 -4.89 -17.94
CA ILE A 161 -14.43 -4.84 -18.98
C ILE A 161 -14.67 -3.66 -19.94
N ALA A 162 -15.92 -3.48 -20.38
CA ALA A 162 -16.26 -2.43 -21.33
C ALA A 162 -16.04 -1.02 -20.76
N THR A 163 -16.44 -0.80 -19.50
CA THR A 163 -16.44 0.51 -18.84
C THR A 163 -15.10 0.92 -18.22
N ALA A 164 -14.20 -0.04 -17.94
CA ALA A 164 -12.85 0.29 -17.50
C ALA A 164 -12.06 0.96 -18.64
N PRO A 165 -11.44 2.14 -18.46
CA PRO A 165 -10.71 2.80 -19.54
C PRO A 165 -9.44 2.02 -19.90
N THR A 166 -8.74 1.48 -18.90
CA THR A 166 -7.62 0.55 -19.05
C THR A 166 -7.73 -0.60 -18.03
N ILE A 167 -7.07 -1.71 -18.32
CA ILE A 167 -7.02 -2.91 -17.48
C ILE A 167 -5.58 -3.37 -17.47
N ALA A 168 -4.90 -3.13 -16.35
CA ALA A 168 -3.50 -3.46 -16.17
C ALA A 168 -3.36 -4.88 -15.60
N SER A 169 -2.38 -5.63 -16.09
CA SER A 169 -2.02 -6.95 -15.55
C SER A 169 -0.77 -6.84 -14.70
N GLN A 170 -0.84 -7.34 -13.46
CA GLN A 170 0.29 -7.49 -12.57
C GLN A 170 1.21 -8.60 -13.06
N MET A 171 2.18 -8.23 -13.89
CA MET A 171 3.12 -9.16 -14.50
C MET A 171 4.10 -9.75 -13.48
N GLY A 172 4.56 -10.98 -13.75
CA GLY A 172 5.62 -11.63 -12.98
C GLY A 172 7.03 -11.15 -13.35
N PRO A 173 8.07 -11.81 -12.84
CA PRO A 173 9.47 -11.50 -13.17
C PRO A 173 9.88 -11.86 -14.59
N GLU A 174 9.12 -12.70 -15.30
CA GLU A 174 9.48 -13.26 -16.60
C GLU A 174 9.68 -12.19 -17.69
N PRO A 175 8.77 -11.20 -17.88
CA PRO A 175 8.97 -10.17 -18.91
C PRO A 175 10.21 -9.30 -18.64
N PHE A 176 10.50 -9.01 -17.36
CA PHE A 176 11.70 -8.27 -16.96
C PHE A 176 12.97 -9.07 -17.27
N LEU A 177 12.99 -10.36 -16.93
CA LEU A 177 14.13 -11.24 -17.20
C LEU A 177 14.38 -11.38 -18.70
N ASP A 178 13.32 -11.55 -19.50
CA ASP A 178 13.41 -11.63 -20.96
C ASP A 178 13.95 -10.31 -21.55
N ALA A 179 13.48 -9.16 -21.07
CA ALA A 179 13.96 -7.84 -21.50
C ALA A 179 15.45 -7.65 -21.20
N MET A 180 15.87 -7.95 -19.96
CA MET A 180 17.26 -7.83 -19.53
C MET A 180 18.20 -8.74 -20.34
N ARG A 181 17.80 -9.99 -20.61
CA ARG A 181 18.60 -10.93 -21.42
C ARG A 181 18.73 -10.50 -22.87
N ARG A 182 17.68 -9.91 -23.45
CA ARG A 182 17.67 -9.43 -24.84
C ARG A 182 18.44 -8.12 -25.01
N THR A 183 18.59 -7.33 -23.95
CA THR A 183 19.26 -6.03 -24.00
C THR A 183 20.19 -5.89 -22.79
N PRO A 184 21.28 -6.68 -22.69
CA PRO A 184 22.12 -6.73 -21.50
C PRO A 184 22.88 -5.42 -21.23
N ASP A 185 22.97 -4.53 -22.22
CA ASP A 185 23.59 -3.20 -22.15
C ASP A 185 22.58 -2.08 -21.81
N PHE A 186 21.41 -2.40 -21.28
CA PHE A 186 20.42 -1.40 -20.87
C PHE A 186 20.92 -0.55 -19.69
N SER A 187 20.56 0.74 -19.70
CA SER A 187 20.85 1.67 -18.60
C SER A 187 19.63 1.93 -17.75
N VAL A 188 18.44 1.93 -18.37
CA VAL A 188 17.17 2.21 -17.72
C VAL A 188 16.13 1.17 -18.16
N LEU A 189 15.36 0.65 -17.21
CA LEU A 189 14.21 -0.22 -17.49
C LEU A 189 12.96 0.36 -16.81
N VAL A 190 11.93 0.63 -17.60
CA VAL A 190 10.63 1.17 -17.18
C VAL A 190 9.55 0.10 -17.36
N GLY A 191 9.05 -0.46 -16.27
CA GLY A 191 7.99 -1.46 -16.27
C GLY A 191 6.60 -0.87 -16.02
N GLY A 192 5.61 -1.42 -16.71
CA GLY A 192 4.19 -1.29 -16.36
C GLY A 192 3.85 -1.99 -15.05
N ARG A 193 2.57 -2.31 -14.84
CA ARG A 193 2.05 -2.93 -13.63
C ARG A 193 2.75 -4.26 -13.40
N ALA A 194 3.43 -4.39 -12.27
CA ALA A 194 4.19 -5.57 -11.92
C ALA A 194 3.82 -6.06 -10.52
N TYR A 195 4.06 -7.35 -10.28
CA TYR A 195 4.12 -7.84 -8.91
C TYR A 195 5.31 -7.15 -8.25
N ASP A 196 5.11 -6.54 -7.10
CA ASP A 196 6.07 -5.57 -6.56
C ASP A 196 7.50 -6.17 -6.41
N PRO A 197 7.67 -7.47 -6.03
CA PRO A 197 8.98 -8.16 -6.05
C PRO A 197 9.55 -8.49 -7.45
N ALA A 198 8.76 -8.46 -8.52
CA ALA A 198 9.13 -8.94 -9.86
C ALA A 198 10.44 -8.34 -10.43
N PRO A 199 10.66 -7.01 -10.43
CA PRO A 199 11.92 -6.46 -10.97
C PRO A 199 13.14 -6.89 -10.14
N TYR A 200 12.98 -7.06 -8.83
CA TYR A 200 14.01 -7.55 -7.91
C TYR A 200 14.38 -9.00 -8.21
N VAL A 201 13.36 -9.85 -8.34
CA VAL A 201 13.51 -11.26 -8.66
C VAL A 201 14.17 -11.44 -10.02
N ALA A 202 13.74 -10.69 -11.03
CA ALA A 202 14.30 -10.75 -12.37
C ALA A 202 15.80 -10.40 -12.40
N PHE A 203 16.20 -9.34 -11.70
CA PHE A 203 17.61 -8.94 -11.62
C PHE A 203 18.46 -9.98 -10.86
N ALA A 204 17.99 -10.45 -9.70
CA ALA A 204 18.71 -11.48 -8.94
C ALA A 204 18.84 -12.79 -9.73
N ALA A 205 17.78 -13.21 -10.44
CA ALA A 205 17.79 -14.37 -11.30
C ALA A 205 18.79 -14.22 -12.47
N LEU A 206 18.84 -13.04 -13.10
CA LEU A 206 19.80 -12.72 -14.15
C LEU A 206 21.25 -12.86 -13.67
N CYS A 207 21.55 -12.32 -12.48
CA CYS A 207 22.91 -12.35 -11.92
C CYS A 207 23.33 -13.70 -11.35
N SER A 208 22.38 -14.57 -10.99
CA SER A 208 22.71 -15.81 -10.30
C SER A 208 23.50 -16.81 -11.16
N GLU A 209 23.41 -16.75 -12.51
CA GLU A 209 23.88 -17.74 -13.50
C GLU A 209 23.41 -19.21 -13.27
N ALA A 210 23.06 -19.55 -12.03
CA ALA A 210 22.79 -20.84 -11.42
C ALA A 210 21.32 -20.98 -10.99
N ALA A 211 20.43 -20.06 -11.36
CA ALA A 211 18.98 -20.31 -11.32
C ALA A 211 18.55 -20.90 -12.66
N PRO A 212 18.70 -22.23 -12.91
CA PRO A 212 18.09 -22.81 -14.07
C PRO A 212 16.58 -22.60 -13.92
N LEU A 213 15.98 -22.01 -14.95
CA LEU A 213 14.53 -21.86 -15.04
C LEU A 213 13.83 -23.23 -15.05
N GLU A 214 14.57 -24.33 -15.24
CA GLU A 214 14.09 -25.70 -15.21
C GLU A 214 15.20 -26.68 -14.75
N PRO A 215 14.90 -27.70 -13.93
CA PRO A 215 13.59 -27.98 -13.35
C PRO A 215 13.28 -27.08 -12.14
N THR A 216 12.14 -26.40 -12.22
CA THR A 216 11.58 -25.55 -11.15
C THR A 216 11.30 -26.31 -9.86
N SER A 217 11.02 -27.61 -9.96
CA SER A 217 10.79 -28.53 -8.84
C SER A 217 12.05 -28.88 -8.02
N SER A 218 13.25 -28.47 -8.46
CA SER A 218 14.45 -28.75 -7.69
C SER A 218 14.46 -27.94 -6.37
N PRO A 219 14.87 -28.54 -5.23
CA PRO A 219 14.96 -27.82 -3.97
C PRO A 219 15.87 -26.59 -4.03
N GLU A 220 16.87 -26.61 -4.92
CA GLU A 220 17.75 -25.46 -5.16
C GLU A 220 17.01 -24.31 -5.85
N ALA A 221 16.26 -24.58 -6.94
CA ALA A 221 15.45 -23.56 -7.59
C ALA A 221 14.41 -22.97 -6.63
N GLN A 222 13.67 -23.80 -5.90
CA GLN A 222 12.67 -23.31 -4.94
C GLN A 222 13.28 -22.41 -3.85
N ARG A 223 14.48 -22.75 -3.35
CA ARG A 223 15.20 -21.91 -2.38
C ARG A 223 15.69 -20.59 -2.98
N LEU A 224 16.30 -20.62 -4.17
CA LEU A 224 16.81 -19.41 -4.83
C LEU A 224 15.67 -18.43 -5.15
N TRP A 225 14.62 -18.91 -5.82
CA TRP A 225 13.45 -18.08 -6.16
C TRP A 225 12.69 -17.63 -4.91
N GLY A 226 12.65 -18.46 -3.87
CA GLY A 226 12.10 -18.10 -2.56
C GLY A 226 12.88 -16.96 -1.91
N GLY A 227 14.21 -17.06 -1.88
CA GLY A 227 15.11 -16.01 -1.40
C GLY A 227 14.98 -14.71 -2.18
N PHE A 228 14.96 -14.77 -3.52
CA PHE A 228 14.82 -13.60 -4.38
C PHE A 228 13.47 -12.90 -4.18
N THR A 229 12.39 -13.69 -4.06
CA THR A 229 11.04 -13.14 -3.89
C THR A 229 10.86 -12.58 -2.48
N HIS A 230 11.43 -13.22 -1.45
CA HIS A 230 11.42 -12.70 -0.09
C HIS A 230 12.22 -11.40 0.02
N MET A 231 13.39 -11.32 -0.61
CA MET A 231 14.17 -10.09 -0.71
C MET A 231 13.38 -8.98 -1.38
N GLY A 232 12.78 -9.26 -2.55
CA GLY A 232 11.93 -8.29 -3.26
C GLY A 232 10.76 -7.82 -2.40
N LYS A 233 10.09 -8.73 -1.67
CA LYS A 233 8.98 -8.40 -0.76
C LYS A 233 9.39 -7.44 0.36
N ILE A 234 10.64 -7.51 0.82
CA ILE A 234 11.15 -6.60 1.84
C ILE A 234 11.53 -5.25 1.22
N LEU A 235 12.16 -5.26 0.04
CA LEU A 235 12.66 -4.04 -0.60
C LEU A 235 11.59 -3.23 -1.34
N GLU A 236 10.45 -3.82 -1.75
CA GLU A 236 9.41 -3.13 -2.53
C GLU A 236 8.91 -1.83 -1.88
N CYS A 237 8.89 -1.78 -0.55
CA CYS A 237 8.48 -0.61 0.24
C CYS A 237 9.66 0.29 0.68
N GLY A 238 10.86 0.10 0.12
CA GLY A 238 12.08 0.82 0.49
C GLY A 238 12.52 0.52 1.93
N GLY A 239 12.82 1.57 2.71
CA GLY A 239 13.37 1.46 4.07
C GLY A 239 12.36 1.21 5.20
N HIS A 240 11.12 0.84 4.86
CA HIS A 240 10.04 0.66 5.86
C HIS A 240 10.25 -0.54 6.80
N CYS A 241 11.13 -1.48 6.46
CA CYS A 241 11.51 -2.61 7.30
C CYS A 241 12.46 -2.24 8.46
N ALA A 242 12.92 -0.99 8.54
CA ALA A 242 13.85 -0.50 9.55
C ALA A 242 13.16 0.21 10.73
N THR A 243 13.90 0.38 11.82
CA THR A 243 13.50 1.15 13.01
C THR A 243 14.58 2.17 13.40
N PRO A 244 14.26 3.48 13.47
CA PRO A 244 13.10 4.14 12.84
C PRO A 244 13.00 3.84 11.34
N LYS A 245 11.85 4.12 10.72
CA LYS A 245 11.67 3.90 9.28
C LYS A 245 12.71 4.70 8.49
N SER A 246 13.38 4.03 7.55
CA SER A 246 14.24 4.68 6.56
C SER A 246 13.45 4.93 5.27
N THR A 247 13.90 5.86 4.44
CA THR A 247 13.33 6.07 3.10
C THR A 247 13.70 4.93 2.16
N GLY A 248 14.97 4.50 2.19
CA GLY A 248 15.52 3.46 1.33
C GLY A 248 16.14 2.30 2.11
N ALA A 249 16.32 1.19 1.42
CA ALA A 249 17.01 0.00 1.90
C ALA A 249 17.95 -0.55 0.83
N LEU A 250 18.92 -1.34 1.25
CA LEU A 250 19.81 -2.09 0.37
C LEU A 250 19.77 -3.57 0.75
N ALA A 251 20.04 -4.43 -0.24
CA ALA A 251 20.27 -5.84 0.02
C ALA A 251 21.48 -6.39 -0.75
N THR A 252 22.11 -7.39 -0.15
CA THR A 252 23.11 -8.25 -0.80
C THR A 252 22.55 -9.67 -0.83
N VAL A 253 22.43 -10.24 -2.02
CA VAL A 253 21.90 -11.61 -2.22
C VAL A 253 23.05 -12.58 -2.39
N TYR A 254 22.94 -13.79 -1.84
CA TYR A 254 24.00 -14.79 -1.82
C TYR A 254 23.64 -16.05 -2.61
N ALA A 255 24.67 -16.82 -2.98
CA ALA A 255 24.57 -18.04 -3.79
C ALA A 255 23.67 -19.15 -3.21
N ASP A 256 23.42 -19.15 -1.90
CA ASP A 256 22.54 -20.11 -1.23
C ASP A 256 21.06 -19.65 -1.16
N GLY A 257 20.74 -18.48 -1.71
CA GLY A 257 19.42 -17.85 -1.65
C GLY A 257 19.20 -17.01 -0.38
N SER A 258 20.17 -16.93 0.52
CA SER A 258 20.11 -15.99 1.64
C SER A 258 20.35 -14.56 1.17
N PHE A 259 19.91 -13.59 1.97
CA PHE A 259 20.20 -12.18 1.71
C PHE A 259 20.35 -11.38 2.99
N ASP A 260 21.18 -10.34 2.91
CA ASP A 260 21.34 -9.34 3.95
C ASP A 260 20.55 -8.09 3.58
N VAL A 261 19.84 -7.50 4.54
CA VAL A 261 19.10 -6.24 4.37
C VAL A 261 19.51 -5.20 5.40
N ALA A 262 19.75 -3.97 4.94
CA ALA A 262 20.07 -2.84 5.80
C ALA A 262 19.38 -1.56 5.31
N PRO A 263 19.10 -0.59 6.21
CA PRO A 263 18.58 0.71 5.80
C PRO A 263 19.68 1.60 5.21
N VAL A 264 19.28 2.49 4.31
CA VAL A 264 20.16 3.54 3.77
C VAL A 264 20.50 4.58 4.83
N ASP A 265 19.55 4.89 5.73
CA ASP A 265 19.75 5.86 6.81
C ASP A 265 20.73 5.35 7.88
N PRO A 266 21.87 6.03 8.13
CA PRO A 266 22.82 5.69 9.20
C PRO A 266 22.23 5.75 10.62
N GLY A 267 21.11 6.45 10.83
CA GLY A 267 20.40 6.51 12.11
C GLY A 267 19.38 5.38 12.33
N ALA A 268 19.04 4.61 11.29
CA ALA A 268 18.07 3.52 11.34
C ALA A 268 18.77 2.15 11.40
N ARG A 269 18.10 1.12 11.93
CA ARG A 269 18.59 -0.27 11.86
C ARG A 269 17.49 -1.24 11.45
N CYS A 270 17.85 -2.31 10.75
CA CYS A 270 16.98 -3.47 10.62
C CYS A 270 17.16 -4.37 11.86
N THR A 271 16.05 -4.83 12.41
CA THR A 271 16.01 -5.82 13.49
C THR A 271 15.30 -7.07 12.99
N THR A 272 15.57 -8.23 13.58
CA THR A 272 14.91 -9.49 13.21
C THR A 272 13.38 -9.34 13.22
N LEU A 273 12.84 -8.72 14.27
CA LEU A 273 11.42 -8.44 14.41
C LEU A 273 10.90 -7.47 13.33
N SER A 274 11.62 -6.39 13.03
CA SER A 274 11.14 -5.39 12.07
C SER A 274 11.11 -5.91 10.63
N VAL A 275 12.09 -6.73 10.23
CA VAL A 275 12.12 -7.36 8.91
C VAL A 275 11.06 -8.46 8.80
N ALA A 276 10.90 -9.29 9.84
CA ALA A 276 9.85 -10.30 9.88
C ALA A 276 8.44 -9.68 9.84
N ALA A 277 8.19 -8.62 10.63
CA ALA A 277 6.92 -7.89 10.67
C ALA A 277 6.59 -7.14 9.36
N HIS A 278 7.61 -6.80 8.57
CA HIS A 278 7.40 -6.21 7.25
C HIS A 278 7.04 -7.26 6.19
N THR A 279 7.45 -8.52 6.38
CA THR A 279 7.13 -9.61 5.45
C THR A 279 5.61 -9.81 5.31
N LEU A 280 4.86 -9.71 6.41
CA LEU A 280 3.39 -9.86 6.43
C LEU A 280 2.60 -8.59 6.08
N TYR A 281 3.29 -7.47 5.85
CA TYR A 281 2.68 -6.16 5.59
C TYR A 281 1.89 -6.16 4.27
N GLU A 282 0.64 -5.69 4.33
CA GLU A 282 -0.30 -5.58 3.20
C GLU A 282 -0.65 -6.91 2.51
N LYS A 283 -0.54 -8.03 3.21
CA LYS A 283 -0.90 -9.36 2.69
C LYS A 283 -2.08 -9.94 3.46
N SER A 284 -2.91 -10.73 2.79
CA SER A 284 -4.07 -11.41 3.41
C SER A 284 -3.64 -12.48 4.41
N ARG A 285 -2.48 -13.10 4.16
CA ARG A 285 -1.82 -14.09 5.01
C ARG A 285 -0.38 -13.68 5.32
N PRO A 286 0.19 -14.07 6.47
CA PRO A 286 1.58 -13.77 6.81
C PRO A 286 2.58 -14.83 6.36
N ASP A 287 2.11 -16.05 6.07
CA ASP A 287 2.92 -17.26 5.88
C ASP A 287 3.02 -17.70 4.41
N LEU A 288 1.94 -17.54 3.64
CA LEU A 288 1.83 -17.91 2.23
C LEU A 288 1.49 -16.67 1.40
N LEU A 289 2.45 -16.18 0.62
CA LEU A 289 2.26 -14.99 -0.21
C LEU A 289 2.14 -15.39 -1.68
N TYR A 290 0.92 -15.38 -2.19
CA TYR A 290 0.64 -15.67 -3.59
C TYR A 290 1.04 -14.50 -4.51
N GLY A 291 1.61 -14.85 -5.66
CA GLY A 291 1.97 -13.92 -6.72
C GLY A 291 1.96 -14.60 -8.09
N PRO A 292 2.33 -13.89 -9.15
CA PRO A 292 2.44 -14.49 -10.48
C PRO A 292 3.38 -15.70 -10.46
N GLY A 293 2.90 -16.82 -11.00
CA GLY A 293 3.68 -18.05 -11.16
C GLY A 293 3.80 -18.95 -9.93
N GLY A 294 3.24 -18.60 -8.78
CA GLY A 294 3.29 -19.45 -7.60
C GLY A 294 3.03 -18.76 -6.26
N CYS A 295 3.64 -19.31 -5.22
CA CYS A 295 3.50 -18.83 -3.85
C CYS A 295 4.86 -18.82 -3.13
N LEU A 296 5.15 -17.72 -2.43
CA LEU A 296 6.27 -17.66 -1.49
C LEU A 296 5.82 -18.21 -0.12
N ASP A 297 6.39 -19.34 0.27
CA ASP A 297 6.22 -19.98 1.57
C ASP A 297 7.30 -19.52 2.55
N LEU A 298 6.85 -18.93 3.65
CA LEU A 298 7.67 -18.31 4.68
C LEU A 298 7.67 -19.07 6.01
N ARG A 299 7.01 -20.23 6.08
CA ARG A 299 6.93 -21.02 7.32
C ARG A 299 8.30 -21.49 7.82
N GLY A 300 9.27 -21.63 6.92
CA GLY A 300 10.66 -21.96 7.22
C GLY A 300 11.58 -20.74 7.37
N ALA A 301 11.07 -19.51 7.29
CA ALA A 301 11.90 -18.31 7.27
C ALA A 301 12.56 -18.04 8.63
N THR A 302 13.83 -17.65 8.60
CA THR A 302 14.63 -17.30 9.78
C THR A 302 15.32 -15.96 9.58
N TYR A 303 15.48 -15.20 10.67
CA TYR A 303 16.04 -13.86 10.68
C TYR A 303 17.15 -13.80 11.72
N GLU A 304 18.35 -13.41 11.29
CA GLU A 304 19.56 -13.36 12.12
C GLU A 304 20.12 -11.94 12.11
N GLN A 305 20.39 -11.37 13.29
CA GLN A 305 21.03 -10.06 13.39
C GLN A 305 22.53 -10.19 13.08
N CYS A 306 23.02 -9.45 12.09
CA CYS A 306 24.44 -9.40 11.77
C CYS A 306 25.24 -8.64 12.85
N GLY A 307 26.56 -8.87 12.90
CA GLY A 307 27.44 -8.31 13.92
C GLY A 307 27.58 -6.79 13.94
N ASP A 308 27.10 -6.08 12.91
CA ASP A 308 27.06 -4.62 12.85
C ASP A 308 25.87 -4.01 13.62
N GLY A 309 24.93 -4.83 14.08
CA GLY A 309 23.71 -4.39 14.78
C GLY A 309 22.73 -3.58 13.92
N ARG A 310 22.94 -3.55 12.59
CA ARG A 310 22.14 -2.77 11.64
C ARG A 310 21.54 -3.62 10.52
N THR A 311 22.23 -4.70 10.19
CA THR A 311 21.91 -5.60 9.09
C THR A 311 21.25 -6.86 9.64
N VAL A 312 20.27 -7.37 8.90
CA VAL A 312 19.61 -8.65 9.20
C VAL A 312 19.82 -9.58 8.02
N ARG A 313 20.29 -10.79 8.32
CA ARG A 313 20.34 -11.88 7.35
C ARG A 313 19.04 -12.68 7.39
N VAL A 314 18.49 -12.94 6.22
CA VAL A 314 17.24 -13.67 6.04
C VAL A 314 17.50 -14.95 5.26
N ARG A 315 16.88 -16.07 5.69
CA ARG A 315 16.99 -17.40 5.07
C ARG A 315 15.66 -18.14 5.13
N GLY A 316 15.52 -19.20 4.34
CA GLY A 316 14.48 -20.22 4.52
C GLY A 316 13.14 -19.93 3.84
N GLY A 317 13.02 -18.86 3.06
CA GLY A 317 11.90 -18.64 2.14
C GLY A 317 11.98 -19.60 0.95
N VAL A 318 10.85 -20.21 0.57
CA VAL A 318 10.77 -21.19 -0.52
C VAL A 318 9.69 -20.75 -1.50
N PHE A 319 9.98 -20.74 -2.80
CA PHE A 319 8.97 -20.47 -3.82
C PHE A 319 8.39 -21.77 -4.37
N VAL A 320 7.09 -21.93 -4.25
CA VAL A 320 6.33 -23.06 -4.78
C VAL A 320 5.71 -22.62 -6.10
N PHE A 321 6.16 -23.19 -7.22
CA PHE A 321 5.67 -22.82 -8.55
C PHE A 321 4.33 -23.46 -8.85
N SER A 322 3.40 -22.69 -9.44
CA SER A 322 2.06 -23.18 -9.76
C SER A 322 2.09 -24.39 -10.71
N ARG A 323 3.03 -24.40 -11.65
CA ARG A 323 3.23 -25.49 -12.61
C ARG A 323 3.59 -26.83 -11.94
N ASP A 324 4.33 -26.78 -10.83
CA ASP A 324 4.74 -27.98 -10.08
C ASP A 324 3.56 -28.57 -9.29
N GLU A 325 2.59 -27.72 -8.92
CA GLU A 325 1.35 -28.11 -8.25
C GLU A 325 0.21 -28.47 -9.24
N GLY A 326 0.50 -28.50 -10.55
CA GLY A 326 -0.50 -28.78 -11.59
C GLY A 326 -1.54 -27.66 -11.77
N SER A 327 -1.23 -26.45 -11.32
CA SER A 327 -2.07 -25.25 -11.45
C SER A 327 -1.57 -24.33 -12.57
N GLU A 328 -2.50 -23.62 -13.20
CA GLU A 328 -2.19 -22.66 -14.27
C GLU A 328 -1.38 -21.47 -13.72
N TYR A 329 -0.56 -20.86 -14.58
CA TYR A 329 0.08 -19.59 -14.24
C TYR A 329 -1.01 -18.51 -14.24
N ARG A 330 -1.07 -17.70 -13.18
CA ARG A 330 -2.06 -16.64 -13.03
C ARG A 330 -1.41 -15.28 -12.91
N VAL A 331 -2.04 -14.27 -13.51
CA VAL A 331 -1.70 -12.86 -13.32
C VAL A 331 -2.91 -12.11 -12.80
N LYS A 332 -2.67 -11.05 -12.02
CA LYS A 332 -3.74 -10.26 -11.43
C LYS A 332 -4.13 -9.10 -12.34
N LEU A 333 -5.40 -9.03 -12.71
CA LEU A 333 -6.01 -7.93 -13.44
C LEU A 333 -6.52 -6.87 -12.47
N GLU A 334 -6.15 -5.63 -12.71
CA GLU A 334 -6.64 -4.46 -11.97
C GLU A 334 -7.27 -3.45 -12.94
N GLY A 335 -8.46 -2.97 -12.57
CA GLY A 335 -9.20 -2.00 -13.36
C GLY A 335 -10.24 -1.28 -12.53
N ALA A 336 -10.55 -0.05 -12.94
CA ALA A 336 -11.52 0.80 -12.28
C ALA A 336 -12.43 1.48 -13.31
N LYS A 337 -13.59 1.94 -12.86
CA LYS A 337 -14.56 2.67 -13.68
C LYS A 337 -15.06 3.91 -12.97
N VAL A 338 -15.59 4.86 -13.75
CA VAL A 338 -16.33 6.00 -13.21
C VAL A 338 -17.78 5.58 -12.98
N VAL A 339 -18.25 5.67 -11.73
CA VAL A 339 -19.61 5.27 -11.33
C VAL A 339 -20.60 6.45 -11.27
N GLY A 340 -20.11 7.67 -11.42
CA GLY A 340 -20.93 8.88 -11.41
C GLY A 340 -20.09 10.12 -11.11
N TRP A 341 -20.73 11.19 -10.65
CA TRP A 341 -20.12 12.46 -10.28
C TRP A 341 -20.47 12.83 -8.85
N ARG A 342 -19.52 13.43 -8.14
CA ARG A 342 -19.64 13.73 -6.71
C ARG A 342 -19.69 15.22 -6.42
N SER A 343 -20.54 15.56 -5.45
CA SER A 343 -20.52 16.86 -4.79
C SER A 343 -20.69 16.67 -3.29
N VAL A 344 -20.01 17.50 -2.52
CA VAL A 344 -20.14 17.52 -1.06
C VAL A 344 -20.60 18.88 -0.57
N PHE A 345 -21.32 18.88 0.53
CA PHE A 345 -21.42 20.03 1.40
C PHE A 345 -21.00 19.62 2.80
N MET A 346 -20.47 20.56 3.57
CA MET A 346 -19.98 20.27 4.90
C MET A 346 -20.26 21.42 5.86
N GLY A 347 -20.45 21.08 7.12
CA GLY A 347 -20.68 22.03 8.17
C GLY A 347 -20.80 21.33 9.51
N SER A 348 -21.00 22.11 10.57
CA SER A 348 -21.17 21.57 11.91
C SER A 348 -22.50 21.96 12.53
N VAL A 349 -23.00 21.04 13.35
CA VAL A 349 -24.20 21.25 14.16
C VAL A 349 -23.77 21.40 15.61
N ARG A 350 -24.16 22.52 16.21
CA ARG A 350 -24.01 22.80 17.63
C ARG A 350 -25.38 23.03 18.22
N ASP A 351 -25.97 21.99 18.80
CA ASP A 351 -27.24 22.13 19.50
C ASP A 351 -27.14 21.53 20.90
N ARG A 352 -26.82 22.40 21.85
CA ARG A 352 -26.46 22.02 23.22
C ARG A 352 -27.59 22.33 24.20
N LYS A 353 -27.87 21.36 25.09
CA LYS A 353 -28.63 21.60 26.32
C LYS A 353 -27.82 22.47 27.31
N SER A 354 -28.38 23.61 27.72
CA SER A 354 -27.80 24.42 28.81
C SER A 354 -28.00 23.73 30.16
N PRO A 355 -26.93 23.52 30.97
CA PRO A 355 -27.05 22.90 32.30
C PRO A 355 -27.63 23.84 33.37
N LEU A 356 -27.69 25.15 33.10
CA LEU A 356 -28.12 26.18 34.06
C LEU A 356 -29.65 26.34 34.16
N SER A 357 -30.43 25.62 33.34
CA SER A 357 -31.89 25.75 33.31
C SER A 357 -32.57 24.40 33.50
N PHE A 358 -33.16 24.21 34.68
CA PHE A 358 -34.04 23.08 35.00
C PHE A 358 -35.17 22.91 33.97
N TRP A 359 -35.66 24.03 33.39
CA TRP A 359 -36.74 24.09 32.40
C TRP A 359 -36.37 23.55 31.01
N CYS A 360 -35.07 23.41 30.68
CA CYS A 360 -34.63 22.95 29.36
C CYS A 360 -34.39 21.43 29.27
N ARG A 361 -34.56 20.67 30.36
CA ARG A 361 -34.25 19.23 30.40
C ARG A 361 -35.09 18.39 29.41
N GLY A 362 -36.34 18.80 29.15
CA GLY A 362 -37.28 18.12 28.25
C GLY A 362 -37.25 18.52 26.77
N LEU A 363 -36.38 19.45 26.35
CA LEU A 363 -36.31 19.85 24.93
C LEU A 363 -35.49 18.83 24.11
N ALA A 364 -36.00 18.42 22.95
CA ALA A 364 -35.25 17.63 21.98
C ALA A 364 -34.24 18.54 21.26
N THR A 365 -32.96 18.15 21.26
CA THR A 365 -31.90 18.80 20.49
C THR A 365 -31.77 18.12 19.14
N LEU A 366 -31.45 18.88 18.09
CA LEU A 366 -31.15 18.37 16.75
C LEU A 366 -30.12 17.23 16.76
N ILE A 367 -29.05 17.34 17.55
CA ILE A 367 -28.04 16.27 17.68
C ILE A 367 -28.65 14.95 18.15
N GLY A 368 -29.62 15.00 19.07
CA GLY A 368 -30.27 13.81 19.63
C GLY A 368 -31.31 13.17 18.70
N GLN A 369 -31.68 13.83 17.61
CA GLN A 369 -32.59 13.34 16.58
C GLN A 369 -31.97 13.42 15.19
N LEU A 370 -30.63 13.45 15.13
CA LEU A 370 -29.91 13.76 13.89
C LEU A 370 -30.16 12.73 12.81
N ASP A 371 -30.17 11.43 13.14
CA ASP A 371 -30.42 10.37 12.16
C ASP A 371 -31.81 10.49 11.54
N ASP A 372 -32.82 10.66 12.38
CA ASP A 372 -34.20 10.85 11.94
C ASP A 372 -34.34 12.12 11.10
N TYR A 373 -33.70 13.22 11.50
CA TYR A 373 -33.70 14.47 10.75
C TYR A 373 -33.05 14.32 9.38
N LEU A 374 -31.88 13.67 9.29
CA LEU A 374 -31.19 13.44 8.03
C LEU A 374 -32.03 12.58 7.07
N GLU A 375 -32.66 11.51 7.57
CA GLU A 375 -33.46 10.62 6.73
C GLU A 375 -34.83 11.21 6.37
N THR A 376 -35.60 11.69 7.35
CA THR A 376 -37.00 12.10 7.16
C THR A 376 -37.16 13.54 6.68
N ARG A 377 -36.16 14.42 6.89
CA ARG A 377 -36.21 15.80 6.42
C ARG A 377 -35.24 16.04 5.27
N VAL A 378 -33.95 15.77 5.47
CA VAL A 378 -32.94 16.17 4.48
C VAL A 378 -33.01 15.33 3.21
N LYS A 379 -32.95 13.99 3.33
CA LYS A 379 -33.09 13.09 2.17
C LYS A 379 -34.47 13.22 1.53
N TRP A 380 -35.54 13.29 2.32
CA TRP A 380 -36.89 13.52 1.80
C TRP A 380 -37.01 14.81 0.98
N TRP A 381 -36.48 15.94 1.49
CA TRP A 381 -36.55 17.21 0.76
C TRP A 381 -35.73 17.15 -0.53
N ALA A 382 -34.53 16.57 -0.48
CA ALA A 382 -33.73 16.35 -1.67
C ALA A 382 -34.50 15.52 -2.72
N ARG A 383 -35.17 14.44 -2.30
CA ARG A 383 -36.05 13.62 -3.16
C ARG A 383 -37.16 14.48 -3.77
N LYS A 384 -37.88 15.23 -2.95
CA LYS A 384 -39.00 16.07 -3.39
C LYS A 384 -38.62 17.16 -4.39
N GLN A 385 -37.46 17.82 -4.20
CA GLN A 385 -36.99 18.86 -5.12
C GLN A 385 -36.49 18.31 -6.46
N HIS A 386 -36.24 17.00 -6.55
CA HIS A 386 -35.76 16.34 -7.76
C HIS A 386 -36.76 15.30 -8.29
N GLU A 387 -38.03 15.39 -7.89
CA GLU A 387 -39.11 14.58 -8.48
C GLU A 387 -39.29 14.95 -9.96
N GLY A 388 -39.29 13.95 -10.84
CA GLY A 388 -39.47 14.14 -12.29
C GLY A 388 -38.24 14.68 -13.04
N LEU A 389 -37.07 14.75 -12.39
CA LEU A 389 -35.80 14.99 -13.09
C LEU A 389 -35.21 13.68 -13.60
N ASP A 390 -34.64 13.73 -14.81
CA ASP A 390 -33.91 12.60 -15.39
C ASP A 390 -32.57 12.39 -14.67
N GLY A 391 -32.24 11.11 -14.41
CA GLY A 391 -30.95 10.67 -13.90
C GLY A 391 -30.96 10.18 -12.46
N ASP A 392 -30.11 9.19 -12.18
CA ASP A 392 -29.99 8.58 -10.87
C ASP A 392 -29.07 9.39 -9.95
N TRP A 393 -29.40 9.38 -8.67
CA TRP A 393 -28.57 9.98 -7.62
C TRP A 393 -28.79 9.32 -6.27
N GLU A 394 -27.76 9.39 -5.43
CA GLU A 394 -27.75 8.94 -4.05
C GLU A 394 -27.11 10.01 -3.17
N ILE A 395 -27.58 10.14 -1.93
CA ILE A 395 -26.99 11.02 -0.92
C ILE A 395 -26.89 10.29 0.42
N ASP A 396 -25.75 10.45 1.09
CA ASP A 396 -25.59 10.01 2.45
C ASP A 396 -24.62 10.92 3.23
N PHE A 397 -24.40 10.61 4.52
CA PHE A 397 -23.73 11.53 5.43
C PHE A 397 -22.59 10.86 6.20
N HIS A 398 -21.43 11.53 6.21
CA HIS A 398 -20.36 11.24 7.17
C HIS A 398 -20.58 12.08 8.43
N LEU A 399 -20.67 11.42 9.58
CA LEU A 399 -20.98 12.03 10.87
C LEU A 399 -19.78 11.87 11.81
N TYR A 400 -19.04 12.95 12.03
CA TYR A 400 -17.85 12.95 12.86
C TYR A 400 -18.15 13.57 14.24
N GLY A 401 -17.79 12.86 15.30
CA GLY A 401 -18.01 13.30 16.68
C GLY A 401 -19.44 13.14 17.19
N LYS A 402 -20.32 12.43 16.47
CA LYS A 402 -21.72 12.21 16.84
C LYS A 402 -21.89 11.61 18.25
N ASP A 403 -21.08 10.59 18.55
CA ASP A 403 -21.13 9.89 19.84
C ASP A 403 -20.07 10.42 20.83
N ALA A 404 -19.34 11.47 20.46
CA ALA A 404 -18.32 12.06 21.29
C ALA A 404 -18.93 12.96 22.37
N MET A 405 -18.37 12.87 23.57
CA MET A 405 -18.65 13.80 24.66
C MET A 405 -17.52 14.81 24.77
N SER A 406 -17.84 16.09 24.95
CA SER A 406 -16.85 17.14 25.14
C SER A 406 -16.07 16.89 26.43
N ALA A 407 -14.74 17.03 26.36
CA ALA A 407 -13.81 16.96 27.49
C ALA A 407 -13.31 18.35 27.93
N VAL A 408 -13.85 19.43 27.36
CA VAL A 408 -13.37 20.80 27.57
C VAL A 408 -14.24 21.49 28.62
N PRO A 409 -13.72 21.93 29.78
CA PRO A 409 -14.49 22.73 30.73
C PRO A 409 -15.00 24.05 30.10
N PRO A 410 -16.24 24.50 30.36
CA PRO A 410 -17.22 23.95 31.32
C PRO A 410 -18.14 22.87 30.72
N ASN A 411 -17.74 22.23 29.63
CA ASN A 411 -18.57 21.37 28.76
C ASN A 411 -18.30 19.88 28.88
N GLU A 412 -17.48 19.51 29.86
CA GLU A 412 -17.16 18.13 30.18
C GLU A 412 -18.45 17.28 30.33
N GLY A 413 -18.47 16.12 29.67
CA GLY A 413 -19.59 15.18 29.71
C GLY A 413 -20.85 15.61 28.95
N LYS A 414 -20.77 16.57 28.02
CA LYS A 414 -21.89 16.99 27.14
C LYS A 414 -21.70 16.49 25.71
N PRO A 415 -22.77 16.24 24.91
CA PRO A 415 -22.62 15.93 23.49
C PRO A 415 -21.72 16.97 22.80
N ALA A 416 -20.74 16.49 22.07
CA ALA A 416 -19.83 17.33 21.31
C ALA A 416 -20.53 17.96 20.10
N GLU A 417 -19.83 18.89 19.46
CA GLU A 417 -20.19 19.36 18.13
C GLU A 417 -20.08 18.21 17.12
N VAL A 418 -21.08 18.05 16.27
CA VAL A 418 -21.05 17.05 15.20
C VAL A 418 -20.66 17.74 13.90
N PHE A 419 -19.57 17.29 13.29
CA PHE A 419 -19.21 17.71 11.94
C PHE A 419 -19.86 16.76 10.94
N ILE A 420 -20.56 17.34 9.97
CA ILE A 420 -21.37 16.61 8.99
C ILE A 420 -20.84 16.93 7.61
N MET A 421 -20.59 15.88 6.83
CA MET A 421 -20.33 15.97 5.41
C MET A 421 -21.41 15.21 4.66
N GLY A 422 -22.29 15.93 3.96
CA GLY A 422 -23.25 15.35 3.04
C GLY A 422 -22.59 15.11 1.69
N GLU A 423 -22.54 13.86 1.27
CA GLU A 423 -21.92 13.42 0.02
C GLU A 423 -22.99 12.93 -0.94
N VAL A 424 -22.96 13.44 -2.16
CA VAL A 424 -23.87 13.08 -3.24
C VAL A 424 -23.12 12.39 -4.35
N LEU A 425 -23.67 11.31 -4.87
CA LEU A 425 -23.31 10.69 -6.13
C LEU A 425 -24.47 10.85 -7.13
N ALA A 426 -24.18 11.25 -8.36
CA ALA A 426 -25.21 11.36 -9.40
C ALA A 426 -24.69 11.03 -10.80
N SER A 427 -25.60 10.86 -11.76
CA SER A 427 -25.26 10.62 -13.18
C SER A 427 -24.52 11.78 -13.86
N SER A 428 -24.59 13.00 -13.31
CA SER A 428 -23.87 14.18 -13.82
C SER A 428 -23.44 15.13 -12.70
N GLN A 429 -22.37 15.89 -12.93
CA GLN A 429 -21.87 16.90 -11.97
C GLN A 429 -22.94 17.94 -11.63
N LYS A 430 -23.72 18.38 -12.62
CA LYS A 430 -24.82 19.33 -12.43
C LYS A 430 -25.89 18.78 -11.49
N LEU A 431 -26.28 17.52 -11.66
CA LEU A 431 -27.26 16.87 -10.79
C LEU A 431 -26.70 16.69 -9.38
N ALA A 432 -25.45 16.24 -9.23
CA ALA A 432 -24.79 16.10 -7.93
C ALA A 432 -24.77 17.43 -7.15
N SER A 433 -24.38 18.52 -7.81
CA SER A 433 -24.35 19.87 -7.23
C SER A 433 -25.75 20.39 -6.87
N SER A 434 -26.76 20.09 -7.67
CA SER A 434 -28.17 20.45 -7.41
C SER A 434 -28.71 19.73 -6.16
N VAL A 435 -28.48 18.42 -6.07
CA VAL A 435 -28.91 17.60 -4.92
C VAL A 435 -28.17 18.05 -3.66
N ALA A 436 -26.85 18.26 -3.72
CA ALA A 436 -26.06 18.74 -2.58
C ALA A 436 -26.56 20.10 -2.09
N THR A 437 -26.92 21.00 -3.01
CA THR A 437 -27.49 22.31 -2.69
C THR A 437 -28.85 22.19 -1.99
N SER A 438 -29.74 21.35 -2.51
CA SER A 438 -31.07 21.14 -1.91
C SER A 438 -30.99 20.48 -0.54
N ALA A 439 -30.14 19.46 -0.40
CA ALA A 439 -29.89 18.80 0.87
C ALA A 439 -29.29 19.75 1.90
N ARG A 440 -28.33 20.59 1.52
CA ARG A 440 -27.79 21.64 2.40
C ARG A 440 -28.86 22.65 2.84
N ILE A 441 -29.75 23.08 1.95
CA ILE A 441 -30.86 23.99 2.28
C ILE A 441 -31.78 23.33 3.31
N ALA A 442 -32.15 22.07 3.10
CA ALA A 442 -32.93 21.31 4.08
C ALA A 442 -32.19 21.14 5.40
N MET A 443 -30.88 20.87 5.36
CA MET A 443 -30.07 20.76 6.55
C MET A 443 -30.10 22.07 7.36
N MET A 444 -29.96 23.21 6.70
CA MET A 444 -29.90 24.54 7.31
C MET A 444 -31.26 25.05 7.83
N HIS A 445 -32.34 24.82 7.08
CA HIS A 445 -33.65 25.45 7.34
C HIS A 445 -34.75 24.46 7.74
N GLY A 446 -34.49 23.16 7.72
CA GLY A 446 -35.48 22.15 8.07
C GLY A 446 -35.94 22.29 9.52
N SER A 447 -37.25 22.10 9.73
CA SER A 447 -37.82 22.15 11.07
C SER A 447 -37.66 20.82 11.79
N TYR A 448 -37.44 20.89 13.11
CA TYR A 448 -37.36 19.72 13.98
C TYR A 448 -38.17 19.94 15.27
N PRO A 449 -38.70 18.87 15.87
CA PRO A 449 -39.39 18.94 17.16
C PRO A 449 -38.55 19.65 18.23
N GLY A 450 -39.12 20.68 18.86
CA GLY A 450 -38.44 21.44 19.91
C GLY A 450 -37.54 22.59 19.43
N GLN A 451 -37.49 22.87 18.13
CA GLN A 451 -36.70 23.97 17.56
C GLN A 451 -37.09 25.33 18.15
N LYS A 452 -36.08 26.06 18.65
CA LYS A 452 -36.22 27.45 19.13
C LYS A 452 -35.48 28.45 18.24
N ALA A 453 -34.30 28.07 17.74
CA ALA A 453 -33.55 28.88 16.78
C ALA A 453 -34.08 28.60 15.37
N THR A 454 -34.73 29.59 14.77
CA THR A 454 -35.31 29.50 13.42
C THR A 454 -34.32 29.93 12.32
N SER A 455 -33.17 30.50 12.71
CA SER A 455 -32.14 31.00 11.80
C SER A 455 -30.88 30.11 11.85
N GLY A 456 -30.92 28.97 11.14
CA GLY A 456 -29.75 28.18 10.77
C GLY A 456 -29.41 27.03 11.73
N ASN A 457 -29.62 25.80 11.27
CA ASN A 457 -29.25 24.57 11.99
C ASN A 457 -27.80 24.13 11.76
N LEU A 458 -27.15 24.65 10.72
CA LEU A 458 -25.84 24.24 10.25
C LEU A 458 -24.92 25.45 10.16
N ALA A 459 -23.74 25.36 10.78
CA ALA A 459 -22.64 26.29 10.53
C ALA A 459 -21.81 25.75 9.35
N PHE A 460 -21.80 26.45 8.21
CA PHE A 460 -21.23 25.95 6.97
C PHE A 460 -20.63 27.08 6.13
N GLY A 461 -20.00 26.73 5.01
CA GLY A 461 -19.46 27.68 4.06
C GLY A 461 -17.97 27.92 4.25
N LEU A 462 -17.13 26.95 3.86
CA LEU A 462 -15.68 27.08 3.91
C LEU A 462 -15.24 28.16 2.90
N GLY A 463 -14.85 29.33 3.39
CA GLY A 463 -14.48 30.46 2.54
C GLY A 463 -15.60 30.94 1.61
N GLY A 464 -16.87 30.79 2.03
CA GLY A 464 -18.04 31.17 1.21
C GLY A 464 -18.46 30.13 0.17
N LYS A 465 -17.74 28.99 0.04
CA LYS A 465 -18.18 27.88 -0.80
C LYS A 465 -19.29 27.09 -0.12
N MET A 466 -20.48 27.09 -0.71
CA MET A 466 -21.66 26.44 -0.15
C MET A 466 -21.69 24.93 -0.42
N HIS A 467 -21.05 24.48 -1.50
CA HIS A 467 -20.77 23.08 -1.83
C HIS A 467 -19.45 23.02 -2.59
N ILE A 468 -18.89 21.82 -2.72
CA ILE A 468 -17.65 21.55 -3.44
C ILE A 468 -17.92 20.41 -4.43
N GLU A 469 -17.62 20.66 -5.70
CA GLU A 469 -17.61 19.63 -6.74
C GLU A 469 -16.35 18.79 -6.58
N LEU A 470 -16.51 17.47 -6.45
CA LEU A 470 -15.39 16.53 -6.36
C LEU A 470 -15.06 15.92 -7.72
N GLY A 471 -15.91 16.08 -8.74
CA GLY A 471 -15.69 15.53 -10.07
C GLY A 471 -16.13 14.06 -10.18
N PRO A 472 -15.59 13.31 -11.14
CA PRO A 472 -15.97 11.91 -11.37
C PRO A 472 -15.60 11.02 -10.17
N CYS A 473 -16.50 10.12 -9.80
CA CYS A 473 -16.29 9.11 -8.76
C CYS A 473 -15.72 7.84 -9.39
N ALA A 474 -14.46 7.53 -9.08
CA ALA A 474 -13.86 6.26 -9.46
C ALA A 474 -14.26 5.13 -8.49
N GLN A 475 -14.30 3.89 -8.98
CA GLN A 475 -14.49 2.69 -8.18
C GLN A 475 -13.73 1.52 -8.83
N PHE A 476 -13.05 0.70 -8.04
CA PHE A 476 -12.50 -0.57 -8.55
C PHE A 476 -13.65 -1.43 -9.09
N SER A 477 -13.47 -1.95 -10.31
CA SER A 477 -14.41 -2.85 -10.99
C SER A 477 -13.77 -4.18 -11.35
N ILE A 478 -12.44 -4.24 -11.42
CA ILE A 478 -11.69 -5.44 -11.77
C ILE A 478 -10.58 -5.63 -10.73
N TYR A 479 -10.64 -6.75 -10.03
CA TYR A 479 -9.60 -7.24 -9.13
C TYR A 479 -9.58 -8.78 -9.19
N HIS A 480 -9.16 -9.30 -10.34
CA HIS A 480 -9.38 -10.70 -10.73
C HIS A 480 -8.05 -11.38 -11.10
N LEU A 481 -8.02 -12.70 -11.08
CA LEU A 481 -6.94 -13.53 -11.60
C LEU A 481 -7.31 -14.02 -13.00
N LEU A 482 -6.36 -13.91 -13.93
CA LEU A 482 -6.45 -14.43 -15.29
C LEU A 482 -5.55 -15.66 -15.42
N ASP A 483 -6.12 -16.78 -15.85
CA ASP A 483 -5.38 -17.99 -16.20
C ASP A 483 -4.65 -17.79 -17.53
N LEU A 484 -3.33 -18.01 -17.51
CA LEU A 484 -2.45 -17.88 -18.65
C LEU A 484 -2.12 -19.23 -19.28
N LYS A 485 -2.05 -19.25 -20.61
CA LYS A 485 -1.50 -20.37 -21.36
C LYS A 485 0.03 -20.32 -21.31
N PRO A 486 0.75 -21.45 -21.39
CA PRO A 486 2.21 -21.46 -21.35
C PRO A 486 2.83 -20.53 -22.42
N GLY A 487 3.72 -19.64 -21.99
CA GLY A 487 4.40 -18.66 -22.83
C GLY A 487 3.71 -17.29 -22.88
N GLU A 488 2.45 -17.18 -22.42
CA GLU A 488 1.74 -15.89 -22.30
C GLU A 488 2.32 -15.01 -21.21
N GLU A 489 2.95 -15.60 -20.18
CA GLU A 489 3.60 -14.89 -19.07
C GLU A 489 4.87 -14.10 -19.49
N ARG A 490 5.27 -14.22 -20.75
CA ARG A 490 6.54 -13.71 -21.29
C ARG A 490 6.36 -12.57 -22.28
N LEU A 491 7.49 -12.02 -22.74
CA LEU A 491 7.47 -11.04 -23.82
C LEU A 491 7.00 -11.66 -25.15
N HIS A 492 6.22 -10.89 -25.89
CA HIS A 492 5.89 -11.11 -27.27
C HIS A 492 7.14 -10.92 -28.14
N THR A 493 7.56 -11.98 -28.82
CA THR A 493 8.72 -11.97 -29.72
C THR A 493 8.46 -12.85 -30.93
N GLU A 494 9.33 -12.78 -31.95
CA GLU A 494 9.28 -13.71 -33.08
C GLU A 494 9.36 -15.19 -32.65
N SER A 495 10.11 -15.47 -31.57
CA SER A 495 10.23 -16.82 -31.02
C SER A 495 9.11 -17.20 -30.04
N ASN A 496 8.33 -16.22 -29.57
CA ASN A 496 7.22 -16.40 -28.65
C ASN A 496 6.05 -15.47 -29.03
N PRO A 497 5.32 -15.76 -30.11
CA PRO A 497 4.26 -14.89 -30.62
C PRO A 497 3.02 -14.84 -29.72
N GLN A 498 2.94 -15.71 -28.70
CA GLN A 498 1.85 -15.75 -27.73
C GLN A 498 2.12 -14.93 -26.45
N GLY A 499 3.33 -14.38 -26.28
CA GLY A 499 3.63 -13.52 -25.12
C GLY A 499 2.66 -12.35 -25.04
N LEU A 500 2.14 -12.06 -23.84
CA LEU A 500 1.17 -10.98 -23.63
C LEU A 500 1.82 -9.61 -23.50
N TYR A 501 3.06 -9.58 -23.02
CA TYR A 501 3.76 -8.36 -22.69
C TYR A 501 4.60 -7.90 -23.87
N THR A 502 4.69 -6.59 -24.09
CA THR A 502 5.50 -6.05 -25.19
C THR A 502 6.59 -5.14 -24.63
N GLN A 503 7.66 -4.96 -25.40
CA GLN A 503 8.74 -4.06 -25.04
C GLN A 503 9.01 -3.04 -26.16
N LEU A 504 9.48 -1.86 -25.77
CA LEU A 504 10.04 -0.85 -26.65
C LEU A 504 11.45 -0.50 -26.19
N ILE A 505 12.39 -0.39 -27.12
CA ILE A 505 13.78 -0.02 -26.82
C ILE A 505 14.07 1.31 -27.50
N ASN A 506 14.49 2.28 -26.70
CA ASN A 506 14.92 3.61 -27.16
C ASN A 506 16.33 3.90 -26.64
N THR A 507 17.07 4.76 -27.34
CA THR A 507 18.34 5.31 -26.85
C THR A 507 18.21 6.82 -26.80
N PHE A 508 18.35 7.38 -25.61
CA PHE A 508 18.20 8.81 -25.38
C PHE A 508 19.54 9.46 -24.99
N GLY A 509 19.67 10.76 -25.27
CA GLY A 509 20.88 11.54 -25.02
C GLY A 509 21.88 11.56 -26.18
N GLN A 510 22.90 12.42 -26.07
CA GLN A 510 23.84 12.75 -27.15
C GLN A 510 25.17 11.99 -27.04
N GLY A 511 25.52 11.49 -25.85
CA GLY A 511 26.79 10.81 -25.58
C GLY A 511 28.03 11.69 -25.84
N LYS A 512 27.92 13.01 -25.64
CA LYS A 512 29.06 13.91 -25.80
C LYS A 512 30.14 13.59 -24.76
N PRO A 513 31.43 13.74 -25.10
CA PRO A 513 32.51 13.57 -24.13
C PRO A 513 32.26 14.46 -22.90
N TRP A 514 32.24 13.85 -21.72
CA TRP A 514 32.11 14.59 -20.47
C TRP A 514 33.43 15.30 -20.18
N HIS A 515 33.43 16.63 -20.32
CA HIS A 515 34.58 17.47 -19.94
C HIS A 515 34.49 17.80 -18.44
N THR A 516 35.45 17.31 -17.67
CA THR A 516 35.51 17.46 -16.20
C THR A 516 36.00 18.84 -15.73
N ASP A 517 36.10 19.82 -16.63
CA ASP A 517 36.59 21.16 -16.29
C ASP A 517 35.56 21.92 -15.45
N GLY A 518 35.58 21.68 -14.13
CA GLY A 518 34.84 22.45 -13.13
C GLY A 518 33.79 21.69 -12.33
N VAL A 519 33.57 20.39 -12.57
CA VAL A 519 32.69 19.59 -11.70
C VAL A 519 33.49 19.23 -10.46
N LYS A 520 33.19 19.88 -9.32
CA LYS A 520 33.64 19.40 -8.01
C LYS A 520 33.22 17.94 -7.88
N GLN A 521 34.19 17.04 -7.94
CA GLN A 521 34.07 15.70 -7.34
C GLN A 521 33.39 15.90 -5.98
N MET A 522 32.32 15.17 -5.67
CA MET A 522 31.67 15.32 -4.37
C MET A 522 32.74 15.14 -3.30
N ASP A 523 33.02 16.21 -2.57
CA ASP A 523 33.95 16.16 -1.44
C ASP A 523 33.21 15.43 -0.31
N ILE A 524 33.28 14.09 -0.35
CA ILE A 524 32.67 13.20 0.65
C ILE A 524 33.31 13.43 2.04
N SER A 525 34.38 14.24 2.13
CA SER A 525 35.07 14.56 3.38
C SER A 525 34.38 15.61 4.27
N LYS A 526 33.22 16.16 3.87
CA LYS A 526 32.43 17.09 4.69
C LYS A 526 31.00 16.62 4.93
N SER A 527 30.85 15.37 5.34
CA SER A 527 29.70 14.91 6.13
C SER A 527 30.12 14.81 7.60
N ALA A 528 30.55 15.94 8.18
CA ALA A 528 30.36 16.09 9.62
C ALA A 528 28.86 16.30 9.79
N ALA A 529 28.21 15.35 10.46
CA ALA A 529 26.80 15.45 10.81
C ALA A 529 26.50 16.87 11.30
N PRO A 530 25.46 17.55 10.79
CA PRO A 530 24.89 18.62 11.56
C PRO A 530 24.40 17.99 12.86
N GLU A 531 25.09 18.28 13.97
CA GLU A 531 24.57 18.17 15.33
C GLU A 531 23.39 19.14 15.48
N LYS A 532 22.29 18.79 14.81
CA LYS A 532 20.94 19.15 15.15
C LYS A 532 20.13 17.90 14.95
N THR A 533 20.30 16.98 15.89
CA THR A 533 19.24 16.07 16.28
C THR A 533 18.02 16.94 16.60
N HIS A 534 17.18 17.22 15.60
CA HIS A 534 15.76 17.25 15.85
C HIS A 534 15.39 15.80 16.16
N SER A 535 15.65 15.40 17.41
CA SER A 535 15.00 14.25 17.97
C SER A 535 13.51 14.55 17.84
N ILE A 536 12.86 13.89 16.91
CA ILE A 536 11.45 13.58 17.10
C ILE A 536 11.48 12.62 18.28
N ASN A 537 11.42 13.23 19.47
CA ASN A 537 11.61 12.57 20.75
C ASN A 537 10.72 11.33 20.82
N GLY A 538 11.36 10.23 21.18
CA GLY A 538 10.84 9.08 21.90
C GLY A 538 9.42 8.64 21.57
N VAL A 539 9.29 7.43 21.01
CA VAL A 539 8.25 6.55 21.55
C VAL A 539 8.49 6.55 23.07
N PRO A 540 7.54 7.01 23.90
CA PRO A 540 7.72 6.94 25.33
C PRO A 540 8.00 5.48 25.66
N GLN A 541 9.15 5.16 26.24
CA GLN A 541 9.23 3.96 27.05
C GLN A 541 8.19 4.18 28.14
N LYS A 542 7.05 3.51 28.00
CA LYS A 542 6.04 3.45 29.04
C LYS A 542 6.73 2.71 30.21
N GLU A 543 7.31 3.45 31.13
CA GLU A 543 7.49 2.97 32.50
C GLU A 543 6.08 2.84 33.09
N THR A 544 5.37 1.77 32.76
CA THR A 544 4.11 1.44 33.43
C THR A 544 4.43 0.60 34.65
N SER A 545 4.49 1.26 35.80
CA SER A 545 4.36 0.64 37.12
C SER A 545 2.96 0.05 37.38
N SER A 546 2.06 0.09 36.39
CA SER A 546 0.73 -0.50 36.43
C SER A 546 0.66 -1.79 35.62
N LEU A 547 -0.01 -2.80 36.18
CA LEU A 547 -0.39 -4.02 35.47
C LEU A 547 -1.09 -3.71 34.13
N PRO A 548 -0.80 -4.48 33.06
CA PRO A 548 -1.41 -4.27 31.75
C PRO A 548 -2.91 -4.55 31.83
N LYS A 549 -3.71 -3.73 31.13
CA LYS A 549 -5.18 -3.86 31.10
C LYS A 549 -5.68 -4.24 29.72
N THR A 550 -5.06 -3.71 28.67
CA THR A 550 -5.49 -3.95 27.29
C THR A 550 -4.42 -4.63 26.46
N LEU A 551 -4.82 -5.19 25.31
CA LEU A 551 -3.90 -5.70 24.31
C LEU A 551 -2.87 -4.64 23.87
N GLY A 552 -3.30 -3.37 23.75
CA GLY A 552 -2.41 -2.25 23.43
C GLY A 552 -1.33 -1.97 24.48
N ASP A 553 -1.50 -2.40 25.74
CA ASP A 553 -0.46 -2.25 26.76
C ASP A 553 0.69 -3.26 26.59
N ILE A 554 0.43 -4.40 25.94
CA ILE A 554 1.40 -5.50 25.78
C ILE A 554 1.91 -5.70 24.35
N ALA A 555 1.20 -5.14 23.37
CA ALA A 555 1.59 -5.18 21.97
C ALA A 555 2.56 -4.04 21.63
N ARG A 556 3.57 -4.35 20.82
CA ARG A 556 4.50 -3.35 20.26
C ARG A 556 3.85 -2.57 19.12
N VAL A 557 3.05 -3.25 18.31
CA VAL A 557 2.29 -2.69 17.19
C VAL A 557 0.89 -3.28 17.21
N VAL A 558 -0.11 -2.42 17.09
CA VAL A 558 -1.47 -2.78 16.71
C VAL A 558 -1.80 -1.89 15.52
N ARG A 559 -2.13 -2.49 14.37
CA ARG A 559 -2.44 -1.73 13.15
C ARG A 559 -3.49 -2.43 12.32
N SER A 560 -4.15 -1.65 11.48
CA SER A 560 -4.97 -2.13 10.37
C SER A 560 -4.44 -1.54 9.07
N LYS A 561 -4.62 -2.28 7.98
CA LYS A 561 -4.15 -1.88 6.65
C LYS A 561 -4.94 -2.62 5.57
N ASN A 562 -4.90 -2.16 4.32
CA ASN A 562 -5.43 -2.92 3.20
C ASN A 562 -4.61 -4.22 2.99
N ALA A 563 -5.28 -5.29 2.57
CA ALA A 563 -4.66 -6.48 1.97
C ALA A 563 -5.03 -6.62 0.47
N GLY A 564 -5.73 -5.62 -0.04
CA GLY A 564 -6.26 -5.49 -1.39
C GLY A 564 -7.44 -4.53 -1.38
N PRO A 565 -8.04 -4.18 -2.53
CA PRO A 565 -9.18 -3.27 -2.59
C PRO A 565 -10.43 -3.77 -1.84
N PHE A 566 -10.55 -5.08 -1.64
CA PHE A 566 -11.72 -5.72 -1.03
C PHE A 566 -11.42 -6.35 0.33
N GLU A 567 -10.21 -6.19 0.87
CA GLU A 567 -9.77 -6.85 2.09
C GLU A 567 -9.05 -5.88 3.03
N ILE A 568 -9.35 -5.98 4.32
CA ILE A 568 -8.68 -5.25 5.40
C ILE A 568 -8.00 -6.29 6.30
N THR A 569 -6.77 -6.01 6.69
CA THR A 569 -6.00 -6.85 7.58
C THR A 569 -5.59 -6.11 8.85
N PHE A 570 -5.47 -6.85 9.93
CA PHE A 570 -5.11 -6.40 11.26
C PHE A 570 -3.88 -7.16 11.71
N ASP A 571 -2.89 -6.43 12.23
CA ASP A 571 -1.65 -7.01 12.75
C ASP A 571 -1.47 -6.61 14.22
N VAL A 572 -1.18 -7.60 15.06
CA VAL A 572 -0.76 -7.43 16.45
C VAL A 572 0.63 -8.04 16.57
N ILE A 573 1.64 -7.22 16.85
CA ILE A 573 3.05 -7.65 16.93
C ILE A 573 3.55 -7.43 18.35
N PHE A 574 4.22 -8.43 18.90
CA PHE A 574 4.76 -8.41 20.27
C PHE A 574 6.28 -8.25 20.24
N GLU A 575 6.84 -7.61 21.28
CA GLU A 575 8.28 -7.37 21.39
C GLU A 575 9.03 -8.55 22.00
N LYS A 576 8.42 -9.21 22.99
CA LYS A 576 9.06 -10.30 23.74
C LYS A 576 8.41 -11.65 23.42
N PRO A 577 9.19 -12.70 23.08
CA PRO A 577 8.67 -14.04 22.84
C PRO A 577 7.84 -14.61 24.01
N ALA A 578 8.22 -14.31 25.26
CA ALA A 578 7.48 -14.80 26.43
C ALA A 578 6.07 -14.17 26.54
N VAL A 579 5.92 -12.88 26.22
CA VAL A 579 4.60 -12.21 26.19
C VAL A 579 3.76 -12.76 25.04
N TYR A 580 4.37 -12.96 23.88
CA TYR A 580 3.73 -13.60 22.74
C TYR A 580 3.18 -15.00 23.07
N GLN A 581 3.99 -15.84 23.72
CA GLN A 581 3.57 -17.18 24.12
C GLN A 581 2.44 -17.13 25.15
N LEU A 582 2.52 -16.22 26.12
CA LEU A 582 1.44 -16.01 27.11
C LEU A 582 0.11 -15.67 26.44
N VAL A 583 0.11 -14.82 25.41
CA VAL A 583 -1.08 -14.45 24.63
C VAL A 583 -1.68 -15.68 23.92
N LYS A 584 -0.83 -16.56 23.36
CA LYS A 584 -1.26 -17.83 22.75
C LYS A 584 -1.89 -18.76 23.79
N ASP A 585 -1.21 -18.95 24.91
CA ASP A 585 -1.63 -19.90 25.97
C ASP A 585 -2.96 -19.50 26.62
N PHE A 586 -3.19 -18.19 26.81
CA PHE A 586 -4.45 -17.67 27.34
C PHE A 586 -5.59 -17.62 26.30
N GLY A 587 -5.30 -17.86 25.02
CA GLY A 587 -6.29 -17.73 23.95
C GLY A 587 -6.85 -16.31 23.83
N VAL A 588 -6.04 -15.29 24.11
CA VAL A 588 -6.47 -13.88 24.08
C VAL A 588 -6.92 -13.51 22.66
N LEU A 589 -6.19 -13.96 21.65
CA LEU A 589 -6.48 -13.69 20.24
C LEU A 589 -6.98 -14.96 19.55
N THR A 590 -8.27 -14.98 19.25
CA THR A 590 -8.96 -16.04 18.50
C THR A 590 -10.00 -15.41 17.57
N THR A 591 -10.42 -16.13 16.53
CA THR A 591 -11.51 -15.72 15.62
C THR A 591 -12.74 -15.24 16.40
N LYS A 592 -13.17 -16.03 17.39
CA LYS A 592 -14.30 -15.74 18.28
C LYS A 592 -14.13 -14.47 19.11
N ALA A 593 -12.92 -14.19 19.58
CA ALA A 593 -12.67 -13.00 20.39
C ALA A 593 -12.63 -11.72 19.52
N ILE A 594 -12.23 -11.85 18.25
CA ILE A 594 -11.99 -10.71 17.35
C ILE A 594 -13.24 -10.31 16.58
N ALA A 595 -14.03 -11.28 16.11
CA ALA A 595 -15.26 -11.06 15.36
C ALA A 595 -16.16 -9.93 15.91
N PRO A 596 -16.51 -9.90 17.21
CA PRO A 596 -17.35 -8.81 17.76
C PRO A 596 -16.64 -7.45 17.85
N LEU A 597 -15.31 -7.41 17.92
CA LEU A 597 -14.55 -6.16 18.02
C LEU A 597 -14.47 -5.40 16.68
N ILE A 598 -14.70 -6.11 15.58
CA ILE A 598 -14.64 -5.57 14.21
C ILE A 598 -15.99 -5.71 13.48
N ASP A 599 -17.07 -5.99 14.22
CA ASP A 599 -18.46 -6.09 13.74
C ASP A 599 -18.63 -7.02 12.52
N ILE A 600 -18.10 -8.24 12.62
CA ILE A 600 -18.17 -9.26 11.57
C ILE A 600 -18.56 -10.63 12.13
N ALA A 601 -19.20 -11.47 11.31
CA ALA A 601 -19.44 -12.87 11.65
C ALA A 601 -18.14 -13.69 11.61
N GLU A 602 -18.03 -14.74 12.42
CA GLU A 602 -16.81 -15.58 12.49
C GLU A 602 -16.53 -16.27 11.15
N GLU A 603 -17.58 -16.70 10.45
CA GLU A 603 -17.53 -17.37 9.15
C GLU A 603 -17.09 -16.45 8.00
N ASP A 604 -17.19 -15.14 8.17
CA ASP A 604 -16.79 -14.14 7.16
C ASP A 604 -15.32 -13.71 7.31
N ILE A 605 -14.61 -14.20 8.33
CA ILE A 605 -13.18 -13.95 8.52
C ILE A 605 -12.38 -14.77 7.50
N ILE A 606 -11.62 -14.08 6.65
CA ILE A 606 -10.85 -14.67 5.53
C ILE A 606 -9.65 -15.47 6.06
N TRP A 607 -8.96 -14.90 7.05
CA TRP A 607 -7.81 -15.56 7.68
C TRP A 607 -7.65 -15.04 9.10
N SER A 608 -7.26 -15.92 10.03
CA SER A 608 -6.94 -15.54 11.41
C SER A 608 -5.94 -16.53 11.98
N GLY A 609 -4.83 -16.03 12.54
CA GLY A 609 -3.80 -16.90 13.05
C GLY A 609 -2.53 -16.21 13.56
N PHE A 610 -1.68 -17.02 14.17
CA PHE A 610 -0.38 -16.64 14.69
C PHE A 610 0.72 -16.88 13.63
N TYR A 611 1.70 -15.98 13.60
CA TYR A 611 2.91 -16.07 12.79
C TYR A 611 4.13 -15.86 13.69
N ASP A 612 4.77 -16.98 14.06
CA ASP A 612 5.79 -17.05 15.09
C ASP A 612 7.06 -16.25 14.71
N GLN A 613 7.43 -16.26 13.43
CA GLN A 613 8.61 -15.60 12.89
C GLN A 613 8.64 -14.10 13.15
N ALA A 614 7.47 -13.45 13.22
CA ALA A 614 7.33 -12.03 13.50
C ALA A 614 6.73 -11.75 14.89
N LEU A 615 6.60 -12.77 15.76
CA LEU A 615 5.87 -12.68 17.02
C LEU A 615 4.52 -11.99 16.83
N ALA A 616 3.81 -12.39 15.79
CA ALA A 616 2.64 -11.69 15.32
C ALA A 616 1.38 -12.55 15.41
N PHE A 617 0.26 -11.88 15.58
CA PHE A 617 -1.07 -12.39 15.28
C PHE A 617 -1.66 -11.51 14.19
N LYS A 618 -2.38 -12.14 13.24
CA LYS A 618 -3.00 -11.41 12.14
C LYS A 618 -4.42 -11.91 11.89
N THR A 619 -5.26 -11.02 11.41
CA THR A 619 -6.61 -11.36 10.96
C THR A 619 -6.97 -10.52 9.74
N THR A 620 -7.63 -11.12 8.76
CA THR A 620 -8.04 -10.47 7.51
C THR A 620 -9.53 -10.68 7.30
N ILE A 621 -10.22 -9.61 6.91
CA ILE A 621 -11.66 -9.56 6.70
C ILE A 621 -12.00 -8.92 5.34
N PRO A 622 -13.20 -9.17 4.79
CA PRO A 622 -13.73 -8.34 3.71
C PRO A 622 -13.83 -6.87 4.13
N ARG A 623 -13.61 -5.96 3.18
CA ARG A 623 -13.91 -4.54 3.35
C ARG A 623 -15.43 -4.35 3.31
N LEU A 624 -16.01 -4.06 4.47
CA LEU A 624 -17.46 -3.90 4.64
C LEU A 624 -17.85 -2.44 4.85
N ARG A 625 -19.01 -2.06 4.33
CA ARG A 625 -19.70 -0.83 4.68
C ARG A 625 -21.19 -1.12 4.82
N LYS A 626 -21.74 -0.88 6.02
CA LYS A 626 -23.14 -1.20 6.36
C LYS A 626 -23.49 -2.67 6.02
N GLY A 627 -22.59 -3.59 6.36
CA GLY A 627 -22.76 -5.03 6.12
C GLY A 627 -22.63 -5.48 4.66
N LYS A 628 -22.22 -4.60 3.73
CA LYS A 628 -22.01 -4.95 2.32
C LYS A 628 -20.54 -4.86 1.96
N VAL A 629 -20.06 -5.83 1.19
CA VAL A 629 -18.71 -5.78 0.61
C VAL A 629 -18.63 -4.61 -0.37
N VAL A 630 -17.66 -3.73 -0.16
CA VAL A 630 -17.40 -2.58 -1.03
C VAL A 630 -15.92 -2.47 -1.36
N PRO A 631 -15.57 -2.08 -2.58
CA PRO A 631 -14.19 -1.78 -2.90
C PRO A 631 -13.72 -0.50 -2.20
N ASN A 632 -12.42 -0.47 -1.95
CA ASN A 632 -11.67 0.69 -1.52
C ASN A 632 -11.93 1.92 -2.43
N GLY A 633 -12.12 3.09 -1.81
CA GLY A 633 -12.06 4.39 -2.50
C GLY A 633 -13.33 4.79 -3.27
N GLY A 634 -14.41 4.01 -3.19
CA GLY A 634 -15.70 4.36 -3.81
C GLY A 634 -16.51 5.41 -3.05
N PHE A 635 -17.72 5.72 -3.54
CA PHE A 635 -18.71 6.60 -2.88
C PHE A 635 -18.88 6.24 -1.40
N MET A 636 -18.90 7.21 -0.49
CA MET A 636 -18.98 7.00 0.98
C MET A 636 -17.81 6.27 1.64
N GLU A 637 -16.65 6.15 0.98
CA GLU A 637 -15.41 5.71 1.66
C GLU A 637 -14.90 6.82 2.60
N ASN A 638 -14.51 6.45 3.82
CA ASN A 638 -13.99 7.37 4.83
C ASN A 638 -12.63 6.96 5.41
N ASP A 639 -12.13 5.77 5.06
CA ASP A 639 -10.81 5.27 5.45
C ASP A 639 -10.21 4.40 4.33
N VAL A 640 -9.73 5.10 3.28
CA VAL A 640 -9.11 4.50 2.09
C VAL A 640 -7.90 3.61 2.45
N HIS A 641 -7.18 3.90 3.53
CA HIS A 641 -6.03 3.11 3.94
C HIS A 641 -6.35 2.01 4.96
N ALA A 642 -7.61 1.94 5.43
CA ALA A 642 -8.00 1.17 6.60
C ALA A 642 -7.12 1.50 7.82
N SER A 643 -6.74 2.75 8.01
CA SER A 643 -5.77 3.19 9.02
C SER A 643 -6.29 3.14 10.44
N GLN A 644 -7.60 3.19 10.67
CA GLN A 644 -8.16 3.35 12.03
C GLN A 644 -9.08 2.19 12.46
N GLN A 645 -9.16 1.12 11.67
CA GLN A 645 -10.03 -0.02 11.97
C GLN A 645 -9.54 -0.81 13.21
N TYR A 646 -8.25 -0.74 13.54
CA TYR A 646 -7.64 -1.53 14.62
C TYR A 646 -8.02 -1.10 16.05
N ILE A 647 -8.75 0.00 16.23
CA ILE A 647 -9.02 0.60 17.54
C ILE A 647 -9.70 -0.39 18.52
N GLY A 648 -10.60 -1.25 18.02
CA GLY A 648 -11.23 -2.29 18.85
C GLY A 648 -10.23 -3.26 19.46
N LEU A 649 -9.21 -3.65 18.70
CA LEU A 649 -8.11 -4.50 19.20
C LEU A 649 -7.22 -3.75 20.18
N LEU A 650 -6.95 -2.47 19.96
CA LEU A 650 -6.10 -1.67 20.84
C LEU A 650 -6.63 -1.63 22.28
N TYR A 651 -7.95 -1.51 22.44
CA TYR A 651 -8.63 -1.42 23.72
C TYR A 651 -9.25 -2.74 24.20
N MET A 652 -8.96 -3.86 23.52
CA MET A 652 -9.40 -5.18 23.95
C MET A 652 -8.89 -5.49 25.35
N GLU A 653 -9.81 -5.77 26.28
CA GLU A 653 -9.47 -6.10 27.67
C GLU A 653 -8.77 -7.46 27.77
N LEU A 654 -7.75 -7.54 28.61
CA LEU A 654 -7.03 -8.78 28.86
C LEU A 654 -7.84 -9.70 29.81
N PRO A 655 -7.83 -11.03 29.60
CA PRO A 655 -8.53 -11.97 30.46
C PRO A 655 -8.08 -11.89 31.93
N HIS A 656 -8.99 -12.26 32.84
CA HIS A 656 -8.68 -12.31 34.27
C HIS A 656 -7.48 -13.26 34.56
N GLY A 657 -6.54 -12.81 35.40
CA GLY A 657 -5.33 -13.56 35.74
C GLY A 657 -4.16 -13.41 34.76
N PHE A 658 -4.38 -12.84 33.55
CA PHE A 658 -3.31 -12.58 32.59
C PHE A 658 -2.24 -11.66 33.16
N ALA A 659 -2.66 -10.53 33.76
CA ALA A 659 -1.76 -9.50 34.24
C ALA A 659 -0.78 -10.00 35.31
N SER A 660 -1.21 -10.91 36.19
CA SER A 660 -0.35 -11.49 37.23
C SER A 660 0.73 -12.41 36.65
N GLN A 661 0.42 -13.19 35.61
CA GLN A 661 1.41 -14.04 34.94
C GLN A 661 2.37 -13.21 34.08
N TRP A 662 1.85 -12.17 33.42
CA TRP A 662 2.67 -11.20 32.71
C TRP A 662 3.69 -10.53 33.63
N GLU A 663 3.27 -10.12 34.84
CA GLU A 663 4.16 -9.50 35.82
C GLU A 663 5.28 -10.46 36.26
N ALA A 664 4.98 -11.75 36.44
CA ALA A 664 5.99 -12.76 36.76
C ALA A 664 7.03 -12.90 35.64
N ILE A 665 6.59 -13.01 34.38
CA ILE A 665 7.48 -13.10 33.21
C ILE A 665 8.38 -11.86 33.08
N MET A 666 7.83 -10.67 33.34
CA MET A 666 8.57 -9.42 33.22
C MET A 666 9.57 -9.22 34.36
N LYS A 667 9.39 -9.85 35.52
CA LYS A 667 10.37 -9.87 36.63
C LYS A 667 11.53 -10.85 36.37
N ASP A 668 11.27 -11.96 35.69
CA ASP A 668 12.25 -13.03 35.44
C ASP A 668 13.07 -12.83 34.15
N SER A 669 12.68 -11.89 33.28
CA SER A 669 13.41 -11.58 32.05
C SER A 669 14.46 -10.49 32.29
N PRO A 670 15.78 -10.75 32.17
CA PRO A 670 16.77 -9.68 32.21
C PRO A 670 16.50 -8.67 31.09
N SER A 671 16.68 -7.39 31.41
CA SER A 671 16.47 -6.22 30.54
C SER A 671 17.32 -6.25 29.28
#